data_AF-A0A7Y5R6I3-F1
#
_entry.id   AF-A0A7Y5R6I3-F1
#
_cell.length_a   1.000
_cell.length_b   1.000
_cell.length_c   1.000
_cell.angle_alpha   90.00
_cell.angle_beta   90.00
_cell.angle_gamma   90.00
#
_symmetry.space_group_name_H-M   'P 1'
#
loop_
_entity.id
_entity.type
_entity.pdbx_description
1 polymer ?
#
loop_
_entity_poly.entity_id
_entity_poly.type
_entity_poly.pdbx_seq_one_letter_code
_entity_poly.pdbx_strand_id
1 'polypeptide(L)'
;MRNLVAFLLGIAIFGYLGCRSTHADHHSDSQRAHDPWVFRSVLDARARMLTIALHDDLWVAYSAQTGALYKAWKGGVNFDGAVYTTVHGPQPSTLGKGWVENRFEQPWTVLRNGQSITPRIQYRGHRFEKDGVRINYELQLDDGTVIHVSERPEYRKSKGGQTVFERTFTTEGLPKGAQLVWKTNASSIAFASSIQTNGQFKTLKSTPVISDKLQAIDLEGELTLRPNADTRFSLTFVKHPLLENPNKVEGAEEEEERPLGFRLISRNDCKTCHNTYVPTIGPSYVDVAKKYRNSDDNVVMLSSKVKNGGSGVWGQAAMTAHADLDDADIRDMVEYIMSLDAEEEAKLAAIPEGKVPEDSDLTSGEAGIEEADLFPGAVINVFLPGKTPSALKDVDFKAKPAFQGIVPRLHAEGGDFGDLAEDFALAATGYLKIPKSNNYTFRLISDDGSRLLIDDKEIINSDGIHGATPVDGEIALREGYHPFRLEYFQAKGGKAISLQWRSFDTKAFEIIPNTVLAHHKNEQPKEVSGALAANDKIPGDAAPLMDVHPSYDRSQARPDDFMPKVGGLDFLSDGRLVVSSWDAEGGIYLLDGVQSGDPSKMTVKKIAKGLAEPLGVKVVEGDIYVLQKQELTKLIDHDGDDVIDEYYTLSNDWLVSANFHEFAFGLAYKDGYFYAALAIAILPGGASANPQIPDRGKAVRISQETGKLEIVAEGLRTPNGVGIGADGEVFIADNQGDWLPASKILHVSKGAFFGSRAVDSARVANLPVKLPVVWLPQDEIGNSPSTPSYLNDGPYKGQMIHGEVTHGGIKRVYVEKVDGEYQGCVFRFIQGLEAGVNRITWGPDGALYVGGIGSTGNWGHTGKLWYGLQRLKYNGKPAFEMLAVRAKSDGIEIEFTEPLAEGLGWNTADYNIQQWRYEPTHNYGGPKLDQERLPVKSASVSKDRKKVFLELGNMKANRVVYVRLPYDWTSAGDLELWSTEAWYTMNRIPAGKPGFKATAPAPPAPNTLTAAEKKEGWKLLFDGKTTKGWRNFKKKTIGKAWQVSDGALMLSTSKLDGWQSAEGGDILTEEQFQDYDFRIEWKIEPCGNSGIIFNAVEDDKFDYIWQTGPEMQVLDNACHPDALIEKHRAGDLYDLIACKFETVKPSGQWNKARIRVKDGQLDLWLNGRKVVSTTMFTPEWKQLIANSKFKDMPGFGAYKKGHISLQDHGNQVWYRNIKIKAL
;
A
#
# COMPACT_ATOMS: atom_id res chain seq x y z
N MET A 1 -70.01 2.02 25.65
CA MET A 1 -71.34 1.81 25.03
C MET A 1 -71.16 1.80 23.53
N ARG A 2 -71.80 0.84 22.83
CA ARG A 2 -72.44 0.90 21.49
C ARG A 2 -71.73 1.59 20.30
N ASN A 3 -71.72 1.11 19.06
CA ASN A 3 -72.09 -0.15 18.35
C ASN A 3 -71.27 -0.11 17.02
N LEU A 4 -70.66 -1.16 16.44
CA LEU A 4 -71.11 -2.52 16.04
C LEU A 4 -71.97 -2.56 14.75
N VAL A 5 -71.57 -3.42 13.78
CA VAL A 5 -72.28 -4.02 12.59
C VAL A 5 -71.30 -4.12 11.40
N ALA A 6 -71.22 -5.15 10.54
CA ALA A 6 -71.53 -6.60 10.58
C ALA A 6 -70.86 -7.24 9.31
N PHE A 7 -70.10 -8.35 9.37
CA PHE A 7 -70.53 -9.77 9.32
C PHE A 7 -71.07 -10.22 7.93
N LEU A 8 -70.46 -11.19 7.22
CA LEU A 8 -70.76 -12.65 7.14
C LEU A 8 -69.95 -13.25 5.94
N LEU A 9 -69.73 -14.55 5.68
CA LEU A 9 -70.17 -15.90 6.14
C LEU A 9 -69.03 -16.87 5.69
N GLY A 10 -68.59 -17.95 6.37
CA GLY A 10 -69.27 -19.18 6.81
C GLY A 10 -68.54 -20.41 6.18
N ILE A 11 -68.60 -21.69 6.60
CA ILE A 11 -69.25 -22.46 7.69
C ILE A 11 -68.57 -23.86 7.73
N ALA A 12 -68.31 -24.42 8.94
CA ALA A 12 -68.54 -25.84 9.37
C ALA A 12 -67.53 -26.38 10.44
N ILE A 13 -67.73 -27.59 11.01
CA ILE A 13 -68.68 -27.90 12.11
C ILE A 13 -68.27 -29.22 12.87
N PHE A 14 -68.18 -29.19 14.22
CA PHE A 14 -68.07 -30.34 15.17
C PHE A 14 -66.86 -31.33 15.02
N GLY A 15 -66.39 -32.08 16.03
CA GLY A 15 -66.70 -32.13 17.47
C GLY A 15 -66.40 -33.50 18.13
N TYR A 16 -65.69 -33.50 19.27
CA TYR A 16 -65.52 -34.56 20.30
C TYR A 16 -64.49 -35.73 20.16
N LEU A 17 -63.78 -35.94 21.29
CA LEU A 17 -63.08 -37.15 21.81
C LEU A 17 -61.98 -37.85 20.99
N GLY A 18 -60.74 -37.86 21.54
CA GLY A 18 -59.73 -38.86 21.18
C GLY A 18 -58.31 -38.57 21.69
N CYS A 19 -57.79 -39.45 22.55
CA CYS A 19 -56.39 -39.73 22.90
C CYS A 19 -55.31 -38.63 22.89
N ARG A 20 -54.53 -38.60 23.98
CA ARG A 20 -53.14 -38.13 23.99
C ARG A 20 -52.34 -38.85 22.89
N SER A 21 -51.91 -38.14 21.85
CA SER A 21 -50.71 -38.50 21.07
C SER A 21 -49.58 -37.56 21.47
N THR A 22 -48.48 -38.13 21.95
CA THR A 22 -47.23 -37.39 22.18
C THR A 22 -46.60 -37.10 20.82
N HIS A 23 -46.93 -35.95 20.22
CA HIS A 23 -46.04 -35.34 19.25
C HIS A 23 -44.84 -34.79 20.03
N ALA A 24 -43.77 -35.57 20.04
CA ALA A 24 -42.47 -35.07 20.41
C ALA A 24 -42.04 -34.10 19.32
N ASP A 25 -41.90 -32.82 19.68
CA ASP A 25 -41.19 -31.84 18.86
C ASP A 25 -39.72 -32.26 18.81
N HIS A 26 -39.38 -33.07 17.80
CA HIS A 26 -38.00 -33.32 17.44
C HIS A 26 -37.47 -32.11 16.67
N HIS A 27 -37.16 -31.04 17.42
CA HIS A 27 -36.03 -30.19 17.05
C HIS A 27 -34.80 -31.10 16.97
N SER A 28 -34.34 -31.40 15.76
CA SER A 28 -33.04 -32.04 15.56
C SER A 28 -31.97 -30.97 15.64
N ASP A 29 -31.44 -30.77 16.86
CA ASP A 29 -30.12 -30.18 17.02
C ASP A 29 -29.10 -31.02 16.23
N SER A 30 -28.71 -30.53 15.06
CA SER A 30 -27.50 -30.97 14.37
C SER A 30 -26.66 -29.74 14.04
N GLN A 31 -26.10 -29.15 15.09
CA GLN A 31 -25.04 -28.15 14.97
C GLN A 31 -23.91 -28.75 14.11
N ARG A 32 -23.60 -28.12 12.97
CA ARG A 32 -22.52 -28.54 12.09
C ARG A 32 -21.18 -28.22 12.77
N ALA A 33 -20.16 -29.04 12.49
CA ALA A 33 -18.87 -29.02 13.21
C ALA A 33 -17.99 -27.79 12.92
N HIS A 34 -18.37 -26.97 11.94
CA HIS A 34 -17.62 -25.80 11.50
C HIS A 34 -18.58 -24.84 10.78
N ASP A 35 -18.18 -23.58 10.58
CA ASP A 35 -18.84 -22.68 9.64
C ASP A 35 -17.79 -21.83 8.90
N PRO A 36 -17.72 -21.85 7.55
CA PRO A 36 -18.56 -22.60 6.61
C PRO A 36 -18.40 -24.11 6.75
N TRP A 37 -19.51 -24.85 6.80
CA TRP A 37 -19.52 -26.31 6.92
C TRP A 37 -19.39 -27.05 5.58
N VAL A 38 -19.52 -26.33 4.45
CA VAL A 38 -19.19 -26.79 3.10
C VAL A 38 -18.30 -25.73 2.48
N PHE A 39 -17.12 -26.09 1.99
CA PHE A 39 -16.19 -25.14 1.39
C PHE A 39 -15.27 -25.76 0.35
N ARG A 40 -14.79 -24.91 -0.56
CA ARG A 40 -13.76 -25.24 -1.55
C ARG A 40 -12.39 -24.86 -1.02
N SER A 41 -11.41 -25.72 -1.25
CA SER A 41 -10.02 -25.48 -0.86
C SER A 41 -9.03 -26.26 -1.73
N VAL A 42 -7.74 -25.97 -1.52
CA VAL A 42 -6.69 -26.96 -1.75
C VAL A 42 -6.53 -27.69 -0.42
N LEU A 43 -6.95 -28.96 -0.31
CA LEU A 43 -6.88 -29.73 0.95
C LEU A 43 -5.79 -30.80 0.82
N ASP A 44 -4.94 -30.97 1.84
CA ASP A 44 -3.86 -31.97 1.86
C ASP A 44 -2.96 -31.88 0.61
N ALA A 45 -2.61 -30.64 0.20
CA ALA A 45 -1.90 -30.33 -1.04
C ALA A 45 -2.56 -30.86 -2.34
N ARG A 46 -3.86 -31.19 -2.31
CA ARG A 46 -4.68 -31.52 -3.49
C ARG A 46 -5.58 -30.33 -3.83
N ALA A 47 -5.48 -29.81 -5.05
CA ALA A 47 -6.42 -28.81 -5.54
C ALA A 47 -7.80 -29.41 -5.87
N ARG A 48 -8.82 -28.55 -6.03
CA ARG A 48 -10.19 -28.95 -6.40
C ARG A 48 -10.87 -29.87 -5.39
N MET A 49 -10.70 -29.52 -4.11
CA MET A 49 -11.35 -30.22 -3.01
C MET A 49 -12.61 -29.47 -2.56
N LEU A 50 -13.70 -30.23 -2.39
CA LEU A 50 -14.91 -29.83 -1.68
C LEU A 50 -14.90 -30.53 -0.33
N THR A 51 -14.79 -29.76 0.75
CA THR A 51 -14.71 -30.26 2.13
C THR A 51 -16.02 -30.02 2.85
N ILE A 52 -16.48 -30.99 3.63
CA ILE A 52 -17.79 -30.96 4.30
C ILE A 52 -17.64 -31.45 5.76
N ALA A 53 -18.03 -30.58 6.70
CA ALA A 53 -18.00 -30.79 8.14
C ALA A 53 -19.37 -31.34 8.64
N LEU A 54 -19.67 -32.61 8.34
CA LEU A 54 -20.98 -33.21 8.66
C LEU A 54 -21.24 -33.27 10.17
N HIS A 55 -20.22 -33.62 10.97
CA HIS A 55 -20.21 -33.72 12.43
C HIS A 55 -18.74 -33.82 12.94
N ASP A 56 -18.44 -33.56 14.21
CA ASP A 56 -17.06 -33.63 14.77
C ASP A 56 -16.44 -35.03 14.61
N ASP A 57 -17.29 -36.06 14.71
CA ASP A 57 -16.92 -37.46 14.47
C ASP A 57 -16.81 -37.83 12.97
N LEU A 58 -17.21 -36.97 12.05
CA LEU A 58 -17.24 -37.27 10.61
C LEU A 58 -17.12 -36.01 9.73
N TRP A 59 -15.90 -35.76 9.26
CA TRP A 59 -15.62 -34.88 8.15
C TRP A 59 -15.40 -35.69 6.88
N VAL A 60 -15.72 -35.11 5.72
CA VAL A 60 -15.53 -35.73 4.40
C VAL A 60 -14.99 -34.73 3.39
N ALA A 61 -14.22 -35.21 2.41
CA ALA A 61 -13.69 -34.38 1.32
C ALA A 61 -13.83 -35.10 -0.03
N TYR A 62 -14.18 -34.36 -1.07
CA TYR A 62 -14.44 -34.85 -2.42
C TYR A 62 -13.56 -34.13 -3.45
N SER A 63 -13.05 -34.89 -4.43
CA SER A 63 -12.40 -34.36 -5.62
C SER A 63 -13.45 -33.83 -6.59
N ALA A 64 -13.55 -32.52 -6.75
CA ALA A 64 -14.34 -31.87 -7.81
C ALA A 64 -13.76 -32.09 -9.22
N GLN A 65 -12.56 -32.69 -9.33
CA GLN A 65 -11.98 -33.08 -10.62
C GLN A 65 -12.44 -34.46 -11.11
N THR A 66 -12.77 -35.38 -10.19
CA THR A 66 -13.08 -36.79 -10.53
C THR A 66 -14.39 -37.32 -9.95
N GLY A 67 -15.09 -36.52 -9.14
CA GLY A 67 -16.31 -36.94 -8.44
C GLY A 67 -16.08 -38.09 -7.46
N ALA A 68 -14.84 -38.23 -6.96
CA ALA A 68 -14.48 -39.22 -5.97
C ALA A 68 -14.56 -38.64 -4.57
N LEU A 69 -15.06 -39.42 -3.61
CA LEU A 69 -14.67 -39.22 -2.21
C LEU A 69 -13.14 -39.34 -2.15
N TYR A 70 -12.45 -38.39 -1.52
CA TYR A 70 -11.03 -38.52 -1.21
C TYR A 70 -10.87 -39.20 0.14
N LYS A 71 -11.46 -38.62 1.20
CA LYS A 71 -11.24 -39.03 2.59
C LYS A 71 -12.49 -38.80 3.42
N ALA A 72 -12.68 -39.64 4.43
CA ALA A 72 -13.60 -39.44 5.55
C ALA A 72 -12.82 -39.66 6.85
N TRP A 73 -12.91 -38.76 7.82
CA TRP A 73 -12.09 -38.79 9.04
C TRP A 73 -12.83 -38.24 10.27
N LYS A 74 -12.25 -38.45 11.45
CA LYS A 74 -12.69 -37.85 12.72
C LYS A 74 -11.62 -36.87 13.18
N GLY A 75 -12.03 -35.65 13.55
CA GLY A 75 -11.14 -34.54 13.85
C GLY A 75 -11.62 -33.26 13.20
N GLY A 76 -10.76 -32.59 12.43
CA GLY A 76 -11.09 -31.31 11.80
C GLY A 76 -10.15 -30.96 10.66
N VAL A 77 -9.98 -29.66 10.41
CA VAL A 77 -9.08 -29.11 9.39
C VAL A 77 -8.18 -28.07 10.05
N ASN A 78 -6.89 -28.12 9.76
CA ASN A 78 -5.94 -27.06 10.05
C ASN A 78 -6.02 -26.02 8.92
N PHE A 79 -6.57 -24.86 9.23
CA PHE A 79 -6.73 -23.75 8.30
C PHE A 79 -5.47 -22.90 8.26
N ASP A 80 -4.43 -23.42 7.61
CA ASP A 80 -3.20 -22.70 7.31
C ASP A 80 -3.14 -22.19 5.87
N GLY A 81 -2.43 -21.07 5.68
CA GLY A 81 -2.10 -20.52 4.36
C GLY A 81 -2.51 -19.06 4.18
N ALA A 82 -2.24 -18.52 2.99
CA ALA A 82 -2.34 -17.08 2.67
C ALA A 82 -3.64 -16.37 3.09
N VAL A 83 -4.81 -17.03 2.97
CA VAL A 83 -6.11 -16.44 3.36
C VAL A 83 -6.51 -16.67 4.83
N TYR A 84 -5.84 -17.60 5.52
CA TYR A 84 -6.19 -18.01 6.88
C TYR A 84 -5.21 -17.45 7.91
N THR A 85 -3.91 -17.74 7.74
CA THR A 85 -2.82 -17.39 8.66
C THR A 85 -1.74 -16.53 8.00
N THR A 86 -1.96 -16.09 6.76
CA THR A 86 -1.00 -15.36 5.89
C THR A 86 0.28 -16.13 5.51
N VAL A 87 0.49 -17.33 6.06
CA VAL A 87 1.65 -18.18 5.80
C VAL A 87 1.75 -18.57 4.31
N HIS A 88 2.94 -18.41 3.73
CA HIS A 88 3.28 -18.93 2.41
C HIS A 88 3.54 -20.44 2.48
N GLY A 89 2.53 -21.26 2.19
CA GLY A 89 2.64 -22.71 2.33
C GLY A 89 1.48 -23.50 1.72
N PRO A 90 1.47 -24.83 1.91
CA PRO A 90 0.33 -25.66 1.52
C PRO A 90 -0.93 -25.19 2.26
N GLN A 91 -1.98 -24.94 1.47
CA GLN A 91 -3.32 -24.63 1.96
C GLN A 91 -4.00 -25.93 2.49
N PRO A 92 -5.13 -25.83 3.23
CA PRO A 92 -5.36 -26.50 4.51
C PRO A 92 -5.08 -28.01 4.57
N SER A 93 -4.69 -28.50 5.74
CA SER A 93 -4.46 -29.93 5.98
C SER A 93 -5.52 -30.54 6.91
N THR A 94 -5.76 -31.84 6.77
CA THR A 94 -6.68 -32.58 7.65
C THR A 94 -6.03 -32.88 9.00
N LEU A 95 -6.82 -32.80 10.08
CA LEU A 95 -6.42 -33.13 11.44
C LEU A 95 -7.16 -34.38 11.95
N GLY A 96 -6.44 -35.29 12.61
CA GLY A 96 -7.00 -36.52 13.17
C GLY A 96 -7.10 -37.69 12.18
N LYS A 97 -7.51 -38.85 12.72
CA LYS A 97 -7.41 -40.16 12.06
C LYS A 97 -8.56 -40.44 11.08
N GLY A 98 -8.24 -41.13 10.00
CA GLY A 98 -9.16 -41.50 8.93
C GLY A 98 -10.08 -42.66 9.27
N TRP A 99 -11.36 -42.53 8.92
CA TRP A 99 -12.28 -43.65 8.80
C TRP A 99 -12.03 -44.40 7.50
N VAL A 100 -11.95 -43.65 6.38
CA VAL A 100 -11.77 -44.13 5.01
C VAL A 100 -10.84 -43.16 4.27
N GLU A 101 -9.81 -43.68 3.61
CA GLU A 101 -9.10 -43.00 2.53
C GLU A 101 -9.38 -43.78 1.24
N ASN A 102 -9.95 -43.12 0.23
CA ASN A 102 -10.43 -43.79 -0.97
C ASN A 102 -9.28 -44.05 -1.95
N ARG A 103 -9.08 -45.32 -2.32
CA ARG A 103 -8.03 -45.73 -3.27
C ARG A 103 -8.43 -45.56 -4.74
N PHE A 104 -9.69 -45.27 -5.03
CA PHE A 104 -10.23 -45.18 -6.39
C PHE A 104 -10.41 -43.72 -6.83
N GLU A 105 -9.37 -43.14 -7.45
CA GLU A 105 -9.42 -41.75 -7.95
C GLU A 105 -10.43 -41.56 -9.09
N GLN A 106 -10.67 -42.60 -9.90
CA GLN A 106 -11.74 -42.67 -10.90
C GLN A 106 -12.73 -43.79 -10.51
N PRO A 107 -13.74 -43.49 -9.67
CA PRO A 107 -14.61 -44.53 -9.11
C PRO A 107 -15.77 -44.92 -10.04
N TRP A 108 -16.09 -44.10 -11.04
CA TRP A 108 -17.28 -44.28 -11.88
C TRP A 108 -17.01 -45.18 -13.10
N THR A 109 -17.96 -46.05 -13.42
CA THR A 109 -17.90 -46.93 -14.59
C THR A 109 -19.32 -47.18 -15.11
N VAL A 110 -19.54 -47.02 -16.41
CA VAL A 110 -20.81 -47.32 -17.06
C VAL A 110 -20.68 -48.64 -17.81
N LEU A 111 -21.50 -49.62 -17.47
CA LEU A 111 -21.59 -50.89 -18.19
C LEU A 111 -22.73 -50.80 -19.21
N ARG A 112 -22.44 -50.95 -20.50
CA ARG A 112 -23.43 -50.90 -21.58
C ARG A 112 -23.09 -51.95 -22.64
N ASN A 113 -24.06 -52.77 -23.03
CA ASN A 113 -23.89 -53.86 -24.01
C ASN A 113 -22.72 -54.83 -23.70
N GLY A 114 -22.38 -55.03 -22.42
CA GLY A 114 -21.24 -55.84 -21.99
C GLY A 114 -19.87 -55.14 -22.03
N GLN A 115 -19.81 -53.90 -22.53
CA GLN A 115 -18.60 -53.08 -22.52
C GLN A 115 -18.55 -52.20 -21.26
N SER A 116 -17.37 -52.05 -20.68
CA SER A 116 -17.06 -51.10 -19.61
C SER A 116 -16.59 -49.79 -20.21
N ILE A 117 -17.23 -48.68 -19.83
CA ILE A 117 -16.93 -47.33 -20.32
C ILE A 117 -16.56 -46.46 -19.11
N THR A 118 -15.43 -45.76 -19.18
CA THR A 118 -15.03 -44.75 -18.20
C THR A 118 -15.58 -43.39 -18.64
N PRO A 119 -16.56 -42.80 -17.95
CA PRO A 119 -17.10 -41.50 -18.33
C PRO A 119 -16.14 -40.35 -18.00
N ARG A 120 -16.22 -39.24 -18.76
CA ARG A 120 -15.65 -37.96 -18.34
C ARG A 120 -16.55 -37.38 -17.24
N ILE A 121 -15.95 -37.03 -16.10
CA ILE A 121 -16.67 -36.43 -14.98
C ILE A 121 -16.60 -34.91 -15.08
N GLN A 122 -17.74 -34.25 -14.93
CA GLN A 122 -17.84 -32.82 -14.76
C GLN A 122 -18.56 -32.54 -13.42
N TYR A 123 -17.87 -31.88 -12.49
CA TYR A 123 -18.53 -31.34 -11.29
C TYR A 123 -19.42 -30.16 -11.69
N ARG A 124 -20.65 -30.15 -11.15
CA ARG A 124 -21.68 -29.15 -11.43
C ARG A 124 -22.10 -28.34 -10.22
N GLY A 125 -21.32 -28.41 -9.14
CA GLY A 125 -21.58 -27.63 -7.95
C GLY A 125 -22.14 -28.45 -6.79
N HIS A 126 -22.62 -27.73 -5.80
CA HIS A 126 -23.38 -28.28 -4.69
C HIS A 126 -24.58 -27.39 -4.38
N ARG A 127 -25.61 -27.99 -3.80
CA ARG A 127 -26.84 -27.32 -3.40
C ARG A 127 -27.17 -27.65 -1.94
N PHE A 128 -27.45 -26.63 -1.16
CA PHE A 128 -27.97 -26.78 0.19
C PHE A 128 -29.42 -27.26 0.17
N GLU A 129 -29.77 -28.12 1.11
CA GLU A 129 -31.12 -28.55 1.42
C GLU A 129 -31.35 -28.31 2.92
N LYS A 130 -32.62 -28.19 3.34
CA LYS A 130 -33.02 -27.88 4.73
C LYS A 130 -32.21 -28.60 5.82
N ASP A 131 -31.88 -29.88 5.60
CA ASP A 131 -31.13 -30.71 6.55
C ASP A 131 -29.84 -31.31 5.93
N GLY A 132 -29.20 -30.67 4.93
CA GLY A 132 -28.01 -31.26 4.28
C GLY A 132 -27.48 -30.52 3.05
N VAL A 133 -26.63 -31.21 2.28
CA VAL A 133 -26.07 -30.73 1.01
C VAL A 133 -26.09 -31.84 -0.03
N ARG A 134 -26.39 -31.50 -1.27
CA ARG A 134 -26.24 -32.36 -2.45
C ARG A 134 -25.04 -31.92 -3.28
N ILE A 135 -24.24 -32.88 -3.71
CA ILE A 135 -23.07 -32.69 -4.57
C ILE A 135 -23.43 -33.20 -5.97
N ASN A 136 -23.31 -32.35 -6.99
CA ASN A 136 -23.84 -32.63 -8.33
C ASN A 136 -22.72 -32.90 -9.34
N TYR A 137 -22.90 -33.95 -10.14
CA TYR A 137 -21.96 -34.40 -11.16
C TYR A 137 -22.69 -34.75 -12.47
N GLU A 138 -22.03 -34.50 -13.58
CA GLU A 138 -22.34 -35.07 -14.89
C GLU A 138 -21.29 -36.12 -15.26
N LEU A 139 -21.74 -37.27 -15.75
CA LEU A 139 -20.92 -38.31 -16.33
C LEU A 139 -21.20 -38.35 -17.82
N GLN A 140 -20.24 -37.88 -18.60
CA GLN A 140 -20.37 -37.65 -20.03
C GLN A 140 -19.69 -38.79 -20.79
N LEU A 141 -20.37 -39.36 -21.78
CA LEU A 141 -19.86 -40.43 -22.65
C LEU A 141 -19.45 -39.87 -24.02
N ASP A 142 -18.56 -40.58 -24.71
CA ASP A 142 -18.06 -40.19 -26.04
C ASP A 142 -19.15 -40.09 -27.12
N ASP A 143 -20.31 -40.73 -26.91
CA ASP A 143 -21.48 -40.67 -27.81
C ASP A 143 -22.39 -39.46 -27.53
N GLY A 144 -22.01 -38.57 -26.61
CA GLY A 144 -22.78 -37.40 -26.20
C GLY A 144 -23.84 -37.67 -25.12
N THR A 145 -23.98 -38.91 -24.64
CA THR A 145 -24.85 -39.20 -23.49
C THR A 145 -24.32 -38.52 -22.23
N VAL A 146 -25.21 -37.85 -21.50
CA VAL A 146 -24.94 -37.29 -20.17
C VAL A 146 -25.81 -38.00 -19.14
N ILE A 147 -25.18 -38.49 -18.08
CA ILE A 147 -25.83 -39.11 -16.92
C ILE A 147 -25.63 -38.15 -15.74
N HIS A 148 -26.70 -37.72 -15.09
CA HIS A 148 -26.62 -36.86 -13.91
C HIS A 148 -26.55 -37.73 -12.66
N VAL A 149 -25.67 -37.36 -11.73
CA VAL A 149 -25.56 -37.98 -10.42
C VAL A 149 -25.52 -36.90 -9.36
N SER A 150 -26.45 -36.98 -8.41
CA SER A 150 -26.47 -36.14 -7.22
C SER A 150 -26.19 -37.01 -5.99
N GLU A 151 -25.26 -36.60 -5.14
CA GLU A 151 -24.92 -37.33 -3.91
C GLU A 151 -25.22 -36.47 -2.68
N ARG A 152 -26.02 -36.99 -1.75
CA ARG A 152 -26.20 -36.43 -0.40
C ARG A 152 -25.42 -37.26 0.63
N PRO A 153 -24.25 -36.80 1.10
CA PRO A 153 -23.57 -37.37 2.26
C PRO A 153 -24.19 -36.86 3.57
N GLU A 154 -24.21 -37.70 4.61
CA GLU A 154 -24.71 -37.30 5.92
C GLU A 154 -24.15 -38.15 7.08
N TYR A 155 -24.02 -37.53 8.26
CA TYR A 155 -23.72 -38.21 9.52
C TYR A 155 -24.99 -38.83 10.10
N ARG A 156 -24.86 -40.07 10.57
CA ARG A 156 -25.85 -40.75 11.42
C ARG A 156 -25.15 -41.37 12.62
N LYS A 157 -25.90 -41.58 13.69
CA LYS A 157 -25.46 -42.34 14.87
C LYS A 157 -26.20 -43.67 14.91
N SER A 158 -25.46 -44.77 15.04
CA SER A 158 -26.05 -46.10 15.19
C SER A 158 -26.76 -46.25 16.55
N LYS A 159 -27.63 -47.26 16.70
CA LYS A 159 -28.21 -47.62 18.01
C LYS A 159 -27.16 -47.99 19.08
N GLY A 160 -25.97 -48.43 18.66
CA GLY A 160 -24.83 -48.73 19.54
C GLY A 160 -23.88 -47.55 19.77
N GLY A 161 -24.22 -46.36 19.26
CA GLY A 161 -23.44 -45.13 19.42
C GLY A 161 -22.28 -44.96 18.43
N GLN A 162 -22.05 -45.89 17.50
CA GLN A 162 -21.02 -45.75 16.46
C GLN A 162 -21.40 -44.70 15.41
N THR A 163 -20.37 -44.05 14.85
CA THR A 163 -20.47 -43.21 13.65
C THR A 163 -20.94 -44.04 12.46
N VAL A 164 -21.94 -43.52 11.75
CA VAL A 164 -22.43 -44.07 10.49
C VAL A 164 -22.29 -42.99 9.43
N PHE A 165 -21.52 -43.27 8.38
CA PHE A 165 -21.46 -42.42 7.19
C PHE A 165 -22.50 -42.90 6.20
N GLU A 166 -23.53 -42.08 5.98
CA GLU A 166 -24.62 -42.34 5.04
C GLU A 166 -24.42 -41.53 3.76
N ARG A 167 -24.67 -42.16 2.61
CA ARG A 167 -24.62 -41.53 1.28
C ARG A 167 -25.85 -41.94 0.50
N THR A 168 -26.55 -40.98 -0.09
CA THR A 168 -27.68 -41.24 -0.98
C THR A 168 -27.37 -40.67 -2.36
N PHE A 169 -27.27 -41.56 -3.35
CA PHE A 169 -26.99 -41.21 -4.74
C PHE A 169 -28.28 -41.22 -5.56
N THR A 170 -28.71 -40.08 -6.08
CA THR A 170 -29.77 -39.99 -7.09
C THR A 170 -29.13 -40.05 -8.47
N THR A 171 -29.60 -40.94 -9.35
CA THR A 171 -29.13 -41.04 -10.74
C THR A 171 -30.24 -40.62 -11.70
N GLU A 172 -29.91 -39.94 -12.79
CA GLU A 172 -30.84 -39.56 -13.87
C GLU A 172 -30.15 -39.62 -15.23
N GLY A 173 -30.92 -39.83 -16.30
CA GLY A 173 -30.39 -39.91 -17.68
C GLY A 173 -29.65 -41.23 -18.02
N LEU A 174 -29.64 -42.23 -17.12
CA LEU A 174 -28.98 -43.51 -17.39
C LEU A 174 -29.71 -44.30 -18.51
N PRO A 175 -29.05 -44.65 -19.63
CA PRO A 175 -29.70 -45.33 -20.75
C PRO A 175 -30.31 -46.68 -20.39
N LYS A 176 -31.42 -47.03 -21.04
CA LYS A 176 -32.09 -48.32 -20.84
C LYS A 176 -31.14 -49.49 -21.14
N GLY A 177 -30.94 -50.36 -20.15
CA GLY A 177 -30.04 -51.51 -20.24
C GLY A 177 -28.57 -51.21 -19.91
N ALA A 178 -28.22 -49.95 -19.61
CA ALA A 178 -26.94 -49.62 -18.98
C ALA A 178 -27.02 -49.78 -17.45
N GLN A 179 -25.87 -49.98 -16.82
CA GLN A 179 -25.70 -49.96 -15.37
C GLN A 179 -24.62 -48.95 -15.00
N LEU A 180 -24.85 -48.17 -13.95
CA LEU A 180 -23.81 -47.33 -13.35
C LEU A 180 -23.20 -48.07 -12.16
N VAL A 181 -21.89 -48.30 -12.22
CA VAL A 181 -21.09 -48.94 -11.18
C VAL A 181 -20.18 -47.90 -10.55
N TRP A 182 -20.13 -47.90 -9.22
CA TRP A 182 -19.31 -47.02 -8.41
C TRP A 182 -18.36 -47.85 -7.54
N LYS A 183 -17.05 -47.66 -7.73
CA LYS A 183 -15.96 -48.32 -7.01
C LYS A 183 -15.62 -47.56 -5.74
N THR A 184 -15.42 -48.28 -4.65
CA THR A 184 -15.08 -47.69 -3.36
C THR A 184 -14.37 -48.68 -2.44
N ASN A 185 -13.80 -48.18 -1.35
CA ASN A 185 -13.42 -49.00 -0.21
C ASN A 185 -14.17 -48.57 1.06
N ALA A 186 -14.39 -49.54 1.93
CA ALA A 186 -14.91 -49.38 3.27
C ALA A 186 -13.84 -49.88 4.25
N SER A 187 -13.23 -48.92 4.95
CA SER A 187 -12.20 -49.14 5.95
C SER A 187 -12.76 -48.81 7.34
N SER A 188 -12.08 -49.20 8.42
CA SER A 188 -12.55 -49.00 9.80
C SER A 188 -13.94 -49.60 10.10
N ILE A 189 -14.31 -50.71 9.45
CA ILE A 189 -15.58 -51.43 9.69
C ILE A 189 -15.35 -52.77 10.39
N ALA A 190 -16.32 -53.24 11.19
CA ALA A 190 -16.17 -54.50 11.93
C ALA A 190 -16.41 -55.74 11.06
N PHE A 191 -17.41 -55.69 10.18
CA PHE A 191 -17.87 -56.80 9.34
C PHE A 191 -18.28 -56.32 7.96
N ALA A 192 -18.32 -57.19 6.94
CA ALA A 192 -18.88 -56.83 5.64
C ALA A 192 -20.36 -56.37 5.73
N SER A 193 -21.12 -56.87 6.71
CA SER A 193 -22.50 -56.46 7.02
C SER A 193 -22.62 -55.07 7.67
N SER A 194 -21.50 -54.42 8.00
CA SER A 194 -21.45 -52.99 8.38
C SER A 194 -21.71 -52.07 7.18
N ILE A 195 -21.65 -52.61 5.96
CA ILE A 195 -22.09 -51.97 4.72
C ILE A 195 -23.56 -52.32 4.51
N GLN A 196 -24.43 -51.31 4.45
CA GLN A 196 -25.85 -51.49 4.09
C GLN A 196 -26.17 -50.68 2.84
N THR A 197 -26.86 -51.31 1.89
CA THR A 197 -27.31 -50.65 0.66
C THR A 197 -28.59 -51.26 0.11
N ASN A 198 -29.32 -50.48 -0.69
CA ASN A 198 -30.43 -50.97 -1.53
C ASN A 198 -30.02 -51.16 -3.01
N GLY A 199 -28.76 -50.89 -3.37
CA GLY A 199 -28.14 -51.30 -4.64
C GLY A 199 -27.54 -52.71 -4.56
N GLN A 200 -26.73 -53.08 -5.55
CA GLN A 200 -26.01 -54.36 -5.55
C GLN A 200 -24.53 -54.14 -5.25
N PHE A 201 -24.08 -54.49 -4.06
CA PHE A 201 -22.67 -54.36 -3.65
C PHE A 201 -21.92 -55.68 -3.83
N LYS A 202 -20.79 -55.64 -4.52
CA LYS A 202 -19.90 -56.76 -4.81
C LYS A 202 -18.53 -56.50 -4.19
N THR A 203 -18.18 -57.30 -3.19
CA THR A 203 -16.82 -57.30 -2.62
C THR A 203 -15.82 -57.82 -3.66
N LEU A 204 -14.75 -57.05 -3.90
CA LEU A 204 -13.61 -57.45 -4.72
C LEU A 204 -12.47 -58.03 -3.87
N LYS A 205 -12.20 -57.40 -2.73
CA LYS A 205 -11.13 -57.77 -1.79
C LYS A 205 -11.56 -57.43 -0.37
N SER A 206 -11.16 -58.26 0.59
CA SER A 206 -11.45 -58.07 2.01
C SER A 206 -10.23 -58.48 2.81
N THR A 207 -9.66 -57.54 3.58
CA THR A 207 -8.41 -57.70 4.31
C THR A 207 -8.67 -57.48 5.80
N PRO A 208 -8.39 -58.45 6.70
CA PRO A 208 -8.46 -58.22 8.13
C PRO A 208 -7.43 -57.15 8.56
N VAL A 209 -7.85 -56.23 9.43
CA VAL A 209 -7.00 -55.21 10.04
C VAL A 209 -7.07 -55.38 11.55
N ILE A 210 -5.91 -55.46 12.21
CA ILE A 210 -5.79 -55.53 13.66
C ILE A 210 -5.04 -54.30 14.12
N SER A 211 -5.66 -53.52 15.02
CA SER A 211 -5.06 -52.35 15.66
C SER A 211 -5.39 -52.43 17.15
N ASP A 212 -4.36 -52.38 18.00
CA ASP A 212 -4.39 -52.66 19.44
C ASP A 212 -5.18 -53.94 19.82
N LYS A 213 -6.44 -53.76 20.24
CA LYS A 213 -7.37 -54.80 20.69
C LYS A 213 -8.65 -54.87 19.83
N LEU A 214 -8.68 -54.13 18.72
CA LEU A 214 -9.80 -54.07 17.79
C LEU A 214 -9.49 -54.88 16.52
N GLN A 215 -10.43 -55.76 16.15
CA GLN A 215 -10.47 -56.39 14.84
C GLN A 215 -11.43 -55.61 13.94
N ALA A 216 -10.98 -55.32 12.72
CA ALA A 216 -11.73 -54.66 11.67
C ALA A 216 -11.40 -55.27 10.30
N ILE A 217 -12.05 -54.76 9.27
CA ILE A 217 -11.87 -55.17 7.88
C ILE A 217 -11.65 -53.91 7.03
N ASP A 218 -10.70 -54.00 6.11
CA ASP A 218 -10.56 -53.10 4.96
C ASP A 218 -11.06 -53.82 3.71
N LEU A 219 -12.11 -53.26 3.09
CA LEU A 219 -12.87 -53.92 2.03
C LEU A 219 -12.92 -53.04 0.77
N GLU A 220 -12.49 -53.56 -0.37
CA GLU A 220 -12.62 -52.91 -1.69
C GLU A 220 -13.80 -53.54 -2.44
N GLY A 221 -14.65 -52.73 -3.09
CA GLY A 221 -15.88 -53.22 -3.71
C GLY A 221 -16.50 -52.31 -4.79
N GLU A 222 -17.45 -52.89 -5.52
CA GLU A 222 -18.24 -52.27 -6.59
C GLU A 222 -19.71 -52.19 -6.16
N LEU A 223 -20.29 -50.99 -6.12
CA LEU A 223 -21.73 -50.77 -5.96
C LEU A 223 -22.36 -50.52 -7.33
N THR A 224 -23.26 -51.39 -7.78
CA THR A 224 -24.16 -51.08 -8.89
C THR A 224 -25.34 -50.27 -8.35
N LEU A 225 -25.48 -49.04 -8.84
CA LEU A 225 -26.58 -48.13 -8.46
C LEU A 225 -27.90 -48.56 -9.10
N ARG A 226 -29.01 -48.22 -8.45
CA ARG A 226 -30.35 -48.39 -9.00
C ARG A 226 -30.54 -47.42 -10.18
N PRO A 227 -31.02 -47.88 -11.35
CA PRO A 227 -31.08 -47.05 -12.55
C PRO A 227 -32.20 -46.01 -12.45
N ASN A 228 -31.85 -44.74 -12.65
CA ASN A 228 -32.78 -43.60 -12.61
C ASN A 228 -33.59 -43.52 -11.30
N ALA A 229 -32.93 -43.82 -10.17
CA ALA A 229 -33.51 -43.86 -8.84
C ALA A 229 -32.45 -43.68 -7.75
N ASP A 230 -32.88 -43.32 -6.54
CA ASP A 230 -32.01 -43.20 -5.36
C ASP A 230 -31.31 -44.52 -5.02
N THR A 231 -30.05 -44.47 -4.62
CA THR A 231 -29.29 -45.59 -4.07
C THR A 231 -28.69 -45.15 -2.73
N ARG A 232 -29.12 -45.78 -1.63
CA ARG A 232 -28.57 -45.54 -0.29
C ARG A 232 -27.38 -46.48 -0.08
N PHE A 233 -26.30 -45.96 0.47
CA PHE A 233 -25.11 -46.70 0.89
C PHE A 233 -24.67 -46.15 2.24
N SER A 234 -24.58 -46.98 3.27
CA SER A 234 -24.16 -46.55 4.59
C SER A 234 -23.10 -47.47 5.18
N LEU A 235 -22.04 -46.86 5.74
CA LEU A 235 -20.95 -47.52 6.45
C LEU A 235 -21.10 -47.30 7.95
N THR A 236 -21.24 -48.36 8.73
CA THR A 236 -21.13 -48.29 10.20
C THR A 236 -19.70 -48.58 10.63
N PHE A 237 -19.00 -47.58 11.15
CA PHE A 237 -17.60 -47.75 11.58
C PHE A 237 -17.48 -48.44 12.95
N VAL A 238 -16.27 -48.89 13.27
CA VAL A 238 -15.88 -49.23 14.66
C VAL A 238 -15.86 -47.96 15.55
N LYS A 239 -15.65 -48.11 16.86
CA LYS A 239 -15.72 -46.96 17.80
C LYS A 239 -14.68 -45.87 17.56
N HIS A 240 -13.53 -46.20 16.97
CA HIS A 240 -12.42 -45.27 16.72
C HIS A 240 -11.87 -45.49 15.31
N PRO A 241 -11.48 -44.42 14.59
CA PRO A 241 -10.85 -44.53 13.26
C PRO A 241 -9.54 -45.32 13.34
N LEU A 242 -9.26 -46.13 12.30
CA LEU A 242 -8.11 -47.04 12.26
C LEU A 242 -7.06 -46.66 11.20
N LEU A 243 -7.33 -45.68 10.35
CA LEU A 243 -6.34 -45.17 9.41
C LEU A 243 -5.59 -43.99 10.05
N GLU A 244 -4.26 -44.07 10.10
CA GLU A 244 -3.44 -42.91 10.45
C GLU A 244 -3.58 -41.81 9.39
N ASN A 245 -3.25 -40.58 9.76
CA ASN A 245 -3.25 -39.46 8.82
C ASN A 245 -1.90 -39.39 8.08
N PRO A 246 -1.82 -39.72 6.77
CA PRO A 246 -0.55 -39.63 6.04
C PRO A 246 -0.11 -38.18 5.82
N ASN A 247 -1.03 -37.21 5.93
CA ASN A 247 -0.78 -35.78 5.74
C ASN A 247 -0.61 -35.05 7.08
N LYS A 248 -0.27 -35.78 8.16
CA LYS A 248 0.03 -35.20 9.47
C LYS A 248 1.18 -34.20 9.33
N VAL A 249 0.88 -32.93 9.61
CA VAL A 249 1.91 -31.88 9.72
C VAL A 249 2.72 -32.18 10.98
N GLU A 250 4.02 -32.39 10.83
CA GLU A 250 4.94 -32.69 11.92
C GLU A 250 4.92 -31.53 12.94
N GLY A 251 4.64 -31.84 14.21
CA GLY A 251 4.36 -30.86 15.26
C GLY A 251 2.87 -30.55 15.51
N ALA A 252 1.98 -30.57 14.51
CA ALA A 252 0.59 -30.15 14.70
C ALA A 252 -0.23 -31.03 15.66
N GLU A 253 0.20 -32.26 15.91
CA GLU A 253 -0.37 -33.16 16.94
C GLU A 253 0.61 -33.46 18.10
N GLU A 254 1.83 -32.89 18.10
CA GLU A 254 2.85 -33.06 19.16
C GLU A 254 3.14 -31.76 19.92
N GLU A 255 2.52 -30.65 19.52
CA GLU A 255 2.78 -29.33 20.09
C GLU A 255 2.33 -29.17 21.55
N GLU A 256 1.43 -30.01 22.07
CA GLU A 256 0.97 -29.91 23.48
C GLU A 256 2.12 -30.01 24.51
N GLU A 257 3.20 -30.74 24.20
CA GLU A 257 4.34 -30.90 25.12
C GLU A 257 5.40 -29.78 25.03
N ARG A 258 5.32 -28.87 24.05
CA ARG A 258 6.28 -27.76 23.92
C ARG A 258 5.82 -26.51 24.70
N PRO A 259 6.76 -25.68 25.21
CA PRO A 259 6.44 -24.41 25.85
C PRO A 259 5.52 -23.56 24.98
N LEU A 260 4.54 -22.91 25.60
CA LEU A 260 3.43 -22.24 24.91
C LEU A 260 3.93 -21.27 23.83
N GLY A 261 4.91 -20.42 24.17
CA GLY A 261 5.57 -19.51 23.23
C GLY A 261 6.18 -20.15 21.99
N PHE A 262 6.74 -21.36 22.08
CA PHE A 262 7.27 -22.06 20.90
C PHE A 262 6.15 -22.46 19.93
N ARG A 263 5.01 -22.95 20.44
CA ARG A 263 3.84 -23.30 19.61
C ARG A 263 3.27 -22.05 18.96
N LEU A 264 3.13 -20.99 19.75
CA LEU A 264 2.59 -19.71 19.32
C LEU A 264 3.47 -19.11 18.19
N ILE A 265 4.79 -19.13 18.32
CA ILE A 265 5.72 -18.79 17.22
C ILE A 265 5.59 -19.72 16.01
N SER A 266 5.30 -21.01 16.24
CA SER A 266 5.18 -22.02 15.18
C SER A 266 3.88 -21.91 14.37
N ARG A 267 2.85 -21.29 14.96
CA ARG A 267 1.52 -21.04 14.37
C ARG A 267 1.38 -19.65 13.74
N ASN A 268 2.46 -18.88 13.67
CA ASN A 268 2.49 -17.52 13.15
C ASN A 268 3.58 -17.35 12.09
N ASP A 269 3.47 -16.29 11.28
CA ASP A 269 4.40 -15.97 10.21
C ASP A 269 5.77 -15.48 10.71
N CYS A 270 6.00 -15.44 12.03
CA CYS A 270 7.32 -15.17 12.64
C CYS A 270 8.45 -16.02 12.00
N LYS A 271 8.19 -17.30 11.69
CA LYS A 271 9.15 -18.20 11.02
C LYS A 271 9.47 -17.85 9.56
N THR A 272 8.67 -16.99 8.93
CA THR A 272 8.94 -16.46 7.58
C THR A 272 10.18 -15.58 7.58
N CYS A 273 10.43 -14.87 8.68
CA CYS A 273 11.53 -13.91 8.81
C CYS A 273 12.57 -14.28 9.86
N HIS A 274 12.27 -15.19 10.78
CA HIS A 274 13.17 -15.56 11.89
C HIS A 274 13.32 -17.09 12.00
N ASN A 275 14.53 -17.57 12.20
CA ASN A 275 14.80 -18.97 12.55
C ASN A 275 15.40 -19.05 13.96
N THR A 276 15.33 -20.19 14.64
CA THR A 276 15.80 -20.32 16.03
C THR A 276 17.29 -20.02 16.21
N TYR A 277 18.14 -20.46 15.28
CA TYR A 277 19.61 -20.45 15.47
C TYR A 277 20.39 -19.73 14.37
N VAL A 278 19.75 -19.39 13.25
CA VAL A 278 20.40 -18.79 12.07
C VAL A 278 19.59 -17.57 11.62
N PRO A 279 20.20 -16.40 11.37
CA PRO A 279 19.47 -15.26 10.80
C PRO A 279 18.98 -15.57 9.37
N THR A 280 17.82 -15.03 8.99
CA THR A 280 17.24 -15.20 7.64
C THR A 280 16.87 -13.85 7.02
N ILE A 281 15.59 -13.43 7.06
CA ILE A 281 15.18 -12.07 6.64
C ILE A 281 15.38 -11.08 7.81
N GLY A 282 15.18 -11.57 9.03
CA GLY A 282 15.52 -10.93 10.29
C GLY A 282 16.51 -11.78 11.12
N PRO A 283 16.88 -11.31 12.33
CA PRO A 283 17.79 -12.00 13.25
C PRO A 283 17.25 -13.37 13.69
N SER A 284 18.11 -14.29 14.12
CA SER A 284 17.62 -15.52 14.75
C SER A 284 16.96 -15.23 16.12
N TYR A 285 16.12 -16.14 16.62
CA TYR A 285 15.57 -15.99 17.97
C TYR A 285 16.65 -15.99 19.04
N VAL A 286 17.74 -16.75 18.84
CA VAL A 286 18.93 -16.69 19.70
C VAL A 286 19.65 -15.33 19.60
N ASP A 287 19.73 -14.70 18.42
CA ASP A 287 20.30 -13.35 18.29
C ASP A 287 19.43 -12.29 18.97
N VAL A 288 18.09 -12.44 18.92
CA VAL A 288 17.16 -11.59 19.66
C VAL A 288 17.37 -11.74 21.17
N ALA A 289 17.43 -12.97 21.67
CA ALA A 289 17.71 -13.27 23.08
C ALA A 289 19.07 -12.72 23.55
N LYS A 290 20.09 -12.71 22.67
CA LYS A 290 21.41 -12.14 22.95
C LYS A 290 21.47 -10.62 22.96
N LYS A 291 20.58 -9.93 22.23
CA LYS A 291 20.54 -8.45 22.16
C LYS A 291 19.72 -7.82 23.27
N TYR A 292 18.76 -8.54 23.83
CA TYR A 292 17.85 -8.04 24.85
C TYR A 292 17.95 -8.91 26.10
N ARG A 293 18.27 -8.30 27.24
CA ARG A 293 18.31 -9.01 28.52
C ARG A 293 16.94 -9.57 28.91
N ASN A 294 16.89 -10.76 29.49
CA ASN A 294 15.66 -11.43 29.89
C ASN A 294 15.05 -10.78 31.14
N SER A 295 14.29 -9.71 30.92
CA SER A 295 13.56 -8.96 31.92
C SER A 295 12.14 -8.67 31.45
N ASP A 296 11.19 -8.55 32.40
CA ASP A 296 9.80 -8.15 32.13
C ASP A 296 9.71 -6.91 31.21
N ASP A 297 10.62 -5.98 31.41
CA ASP A 297 10.70 -4.71 30.71
C ASP A 297 11.09 -4.86 29.23
N ASN A 298 11.94 -5.84 28.90
CA ASN A 298 12.28 -6.19 27.52
C ASN A 298 11.25 -7.14 26.92
N VAL A 299 10.66 -8.04 27.72
CA VAL A 299 9.52 -8.87 27.31
C VAL A 299 8.36 -7.99 26.85
N VAL A 300 7.95 -6.99 27.64
CA VAL A 300 6.89 -6.03 27.25
C VAL A 300 7.26 -5.22 26.01
N MET A 301 8.52 -4.77 25.89
CA MET A 301 8.97 -3.99 24.74
C MET A 301 9.00 -4.84 23.45
N LEU A 302 9.56 -6.04 23.50
CA LEU A 302 9.58 -6.97 22.38
C LEU A 302 8.17 -7.46 22.02
N SER A 303 7.29 -7.65 23.01
CA SER A 303 5.89 -7.97 22.77
C SER A 303 5.19 -6.83 22.03
N SER A 304 5.41 -5.60 22.47
CA SER A 304 4.94 -4.40 21.75
C SER A 304 5.54 -4.29 20.34
N LYS A 305 6.78 -4.72 20.12
CA LYS A 305 7.39 -4.79 18.78
C LYS A 305 6.79 -5.89 17.91
N VAL A 306 6.51 -7.08 18.44
CA VAL A 306 5.84 -8.16 17.70
C VAL A 306 4.41 -7.72 17.32
N LYS A 307 3.67 -7.13 18.27
CA LYS A 307 2.32 -6.57 18.06
C LYS A 307 2.30 -5.48 16.98
N ASN A 308 3.15 -4.45 17.11
CA ASN A 308 3.08 -3.22 16.31
C ASN A 308 4.03 -3.20 15.09
N GLY A 309 4.94 -4.16 14.99
CA GLY A 309 5.98 -4.23 13.96
C GLY A 309 7.03 -3.12 14.05
N GLY A 310 7.81 -2.99 12.98
CA GLY A 310 8.71 -1.86 12.75
C GLY A 310 9.97 -2.19 11.95
N SER A 311 10.53 -1.19 11.28
CA SER A 311 11.82 -1.25 10.58
C SER A 311 12.97 -0.70 11.44
N GLY A 312 14.22 -0.86 10.97
CA GLY A 312 15.39 -0.16 11.50
C GLY A 312 15.99 -0.71 12.81
N VAL A 313 15.36 -1.68 13.47
CA VAL A 313 15.90 -2.31 14.70
C VAL A 313 17.02 -3.33 14.41
N TRP A 314 16.97 -3.94 13.22
CA TRP A 314 17.83 -5.05 12.80
C TRP A 314 18.22 -5.04 11.31
N GLY A 315 17.75 -4.06 10.52
CA GLY A 315 17.99 -4.00 9.08
C GLY A 315 16.96 -3.12 8.36
N GLN A 316 17.09 -3.06 7.03
CA GLN A 316 16.12 -2.44 6.12
C GLN A 316 14.80 -3.23 6.05
N ALA A 317 14.84 -4.55 6.27
CA ALA A 317 13.65 -5.38 6.37
C ALA A 317 12.80 -4.97 7.58
N ALA A 318 11.57 -4.53 7.32
CA ALA A 318 10.60 -4.25 8.37
C ALA A 318 10.12 -5.56 9.02
N MET A 319 10.20 -5.65 10.35
CA MET A 319 9.53 -6.73 11.07
C MET A 319 8.03 -6.46 11.04
N THR A 320 7.28 -7.47 10.60
CA THR A 320 5.85 -7.37 10.38
C THR A 320 5.08 -7.17 11.69
N ALA A 321 4.02 -6.36 11.66
CA ALA A 321 3.13 -6.17 12.80
C ALA A 321 2.14 -7.33 12.91
N HIS A 322 2.08 -7.97 14.08
CA HIS A 322 1.14 -9.06 14.40
C HIS A 322 0.04 -8.52 15.33
N ALA A 323 -0.65 -7.45 14.91
CA ALA A 323 -1.63 -6.75 15.74
C ALA A 323 -2.87 -7.62 16.09
N ASP A 324 -3.13 -8.65 15.28
CA ASP A 324 -4.27 -9.56 15.41
C ASP A 324 -4.06 -10.68 16.46
N LEU A 325 -2.83 -10.83 16.99
CA LEU A 325 -2.54 -11.77 18.09
C LEU A 325 -2.90 -11.20 19.46
N ASP A 326 -3.24 -12.05 20.42
CA ASP A 326 -3.42 -11.62 21.81
C ASP A 326 -2.10 -11.10 22.41
N ASP A 327 -2.18 -10.09 23.27
CA ASP A 327 -1.02 -9.55 23.99
C ASP A 327 -0.42 -10.61 24.94
N ALA A 328 -1.26 -11.50 25.49
CA ALA A 328 -0.81 -12.64 26.28
C ALA A 328 -0.03 -13.66 25.44
N ASP A 329 -0.56 -14.04 24.27
CA ASP A 329 0.11 -14.98 23.36
C ASP A 329 1.46 -14.44 22.88
N ILE A 330 1.50 -13.16 22.47
CA ILE A 330 2.76 -12.51 22.08
C ILE A 330 3.74 -12.48 23.25
N ARG A 331 3.27 -12.25 24.47
CA ARG A 331 4.11 -12.27 25.66
C ARG A 331 4.72 -13.66 25.88
N ASP A 332 3.92 -14.72 25.81
CA ASP A 332 4.40 -16.11 25.88
C ASP A 332 5.43 -16.43 24.78
N MET A 333 5.20 -15.98 23.54
CA MET A 333 6.18 -16.11 22.44
C MET A 333 7.52 -15.46 22.79
N VAL A 334 7.47 -14.22 23.28
CA VAL A 334 8.67 -13.45 23.61
C VAL A 334 9.38 -14.05 24.82
N GLU A 335 8.69 -14.41 25.90
CA GLU A 335 9.30 -15.09 27.05
C GLU A 335 10.02 -16.39 26.64
N TYR A 336 9.44 -17.16 25.71
CA TYR A 336 10.13 -18.30 25.12
C TYR A 336 11.39 -17.89 24.34
N ILE A 337 11.34 -16.86 23.49
CA ILE A 337 12.53 -16.36 22.76
C ILE A 337 13.64 -15.98 23.75
N MET A 338 13.31 -15.18 24.77
CA MET A 338 14.26 -14.71 25.76
C MET A 338 14.87 -15.85 26.60
N SER A 339 14.18 -16.99 26.72
CA SER A 339 14.73 -18.20 27.37
C SER A 339 15.86 -18.88 26.57
N LEU A 340 16.02 -18.58 25.27
CA LEU A 340 17.00 -19.26 24.40
C LEU A 340 18.46 -18.87 24.64
N ASP A 341 18.71 -17.77 25.35
CA ASP A 341 20.06 -17.35 25.78
C ASP A 341 20.24 -17.46 27.30
N ALA A 342 19.31 -18.10 28.02
CA ALA A 342 19.27 -18.11 29.49
C ALA A 342 20.56 -18.62 30.19
N GLU A 343 21.34 -19.50 29.55
CA GLU A 343 22.65 -19.94 30.08
C GLU A 343 23.77 -18.92 29.88
N GLU A 344 23.69 -18.05 28.87
CA GLU A 344 24.67 -16.99 28.62
C GLU A 344 24.28 -15.70 29.36
N GLU A 345 22.98 -15.38 29.42
CA GLU A 345 22.36 -14.48 30.40
C GLU A 345 22.78 -14.81 31.84
N ALA A 346 22.80 -16.08 32.24
CA ALA A 346 23.26 -16.48 33.59
C ALA A 346 24.75 -16.19 33.83
N LYS A 347 25.57 -16.08 32.77
CA LYS A 347 26.98 -15.65 32.86
C LYS A 347 27.11 -14.12 32.82
N LEU A 348 26.25 -13.43 32.09
CA LEU A 348 26.21 -11.95 31.98
C LEU A 348 25.59 -11.30 33.22
N ALA A 349 24.56 -11.90 33.82
CA ALA A 349 23.93 -11.48 35.07
C ALA A 349 24.83 -11.68 36.31
N ALA A 350 25.99 -12.34 36.16
CA ALA A 350 27.06 -12.31 37.15
C ALA A 350 27.81 -10.96 37.19
N ILE A 351 27.52 -10.03 36.25
CA ILE A 351 28.00 -8.65 36.25
C ILE A 351 26.92 -7.77 36.92
N PRO A 352 27.22 -7.10 38.06
CA PRO A 352 26.21 -6.37 38.82
C PRO A 352 25.60 -5.16 38.11
N GLU A 353 24.29 -5.01 38.23
CA GLU A 353 23.53 -3.83 37.81
C GLU A 353 23.92 -2.55 38.57
N GLY A 354 23.87 -1.41 37.87
CA GLY A 354 23.72 -0.11 38.52
C GLY A 354 24.96 0.47 39.22
N LYS A 355 26.15 -0.06 38.97
CA LYS A 355 27.40 0.65 39.28
C LYS A 355 28.21 0.91 38.02
N VAL A 356 28.22 2.17 37.59
CA VAL A 356 29.36 2.75 36.91
C VAL A 356 30.59 2.48 37.81
N PRO A 357 31.62 1.76 37.34
CA PRO A 357 32.87 1.63 38.10
C PRO A 357 33.42 3.02 38.42
N GLU A 358 33.98 3.23 39.61
CA GLU A 358 34.61 4.53 39.94
C GLU A 358 35.81 4.84 39.02
N ASP A 359 36.28 3.85 38.25
CA ASP A 359 37.32 3.91 37.22
C ASP A 359 36.78 3.86 35.76
N SER A 360 35.49 4.11 35.48
CA SER A 360 35.00 4.10 34.10
C SER A 360 35.51 5.31 33.29
N ASP A 361 36.08 5.07 32.10
CA ASP A 361 36.53 6.07 31.11
C ASP A 361 35.36 6.85 30.44
N LEU A 362 34.45 7.40 31.26
CA LEU A 362 33.43 8.37 30.87
C LEU A 362 34.11 9.59 30.27
N THR A 363 34.06 9.74 28.94
CA THR A 363 34.59 10.93 28.28
C THR A 363 33.79 12.15 28.73
N SER A 364 34.49 13.24 29.04
CA SER A 364 33.89 14.42 29.68
C SER A 364 33.29 15.43 28.71
N GLY A 365 33.24 15.09 27.42
CA GLY A 365 32.97 16.03 26.33
C GLY A 365 34.08 17.09 26.22
N GLU A 366 33.89 18.04 25.33
CA GLU A 366 34.74 19.23 25.24
C GLU A 366 34.32 20.26 26.29
N ALA A 367 35.25 20.62 27.17
CA ALA A 367 35.00 21.56 28.25
C ALA A 367 35.11 23.02 27.76
N GLY A 368 34.16 23.86 28.16
CA GLY A 368 34.17 25.30 27.84
C GLY A 368 33.38 25.70 26.59
N ILE A 369 32.59 24.79 26.01
CA ILE A 369 31.63 25.12 24.95
C ILE A 369 30.47 25.93 25.54
N GLU A 370 30.34 27.20 25.16
CA GLU A 370 29.16 28.03 25.49
C GLU A 370 28.06 27.87 24.41
N GLU A 371 26.80 27.68 24.82
CA GLU A 371 25.67 27.58 23.87
C GLU A 371 25.55 28.80 22.95
N ALA A 372 26.01 29.96 23.43
CA ALA A 372 26.05 31.21 22.69
C ALA A 372 27.01 31.18 21.49
N ASP A 373 27.97 30.24 21.41
CA ASP A 373 28.96 30.12 20.34
C ASP A 373 28.68 28.98 19.35
N LEU A 374 27.54 28.31 19.49
CA LEU A 374 27.08 27.25 18.61
C LEU A 374 26.00 27.70 17.61
N PHE A 375 25.94 27.01 16.47
CA PHE A 375 24.76 26.97 15.60
C PHE A 375 24.25 25.52 15.50
N PRO A 376 22.93 25.30 15.32
CA PRO A 376 22.35 23.97 15.13
C PRO A 376 22.82 23.30 13.82
N GLY A 377 22.71 21.97 13.81
CA GLY A 377 23.10 21.13 12.67
C GLY A 377 24.59 20.81 12.62
N ALA A 378 24.95 19.82 11.79
CA ALA A 378 26.34 19.38 11.58
C ALA A 378 26.92 19.94 10.28
N VAL A 379 28.22 20.23 10.25
CA VAL A 379 28.94 20.64 9.03
C VAL A 379 29.20 19.41 8.16
N ILE A 380 28.74 19.45 6.91
CA ILE A 380 29.08 18.43 5.89
C ILE A 380 30.15 18.95 4.93
N ASN A 381 31.03 18.04 4.53
CA ASN A 381 32.05 18.23 3.51
C ASN A 381 31.89 17.11 2.49
N VAL A 382 31.65 17.41 1.22
CA VAL A 382 31.45 16.39 0.17
C VAL A 382 32.65 16.36 -0.77
N PHE A 383 33.04 15.16 -1.17
CA PHE A 383 34.21 14.84 -1.96
C PHE A 383 33.81 14.02 -3.19
N LEU A 384 34.47 14.25 -4.32
CA LEU A 384 34.27 13.50 -5.57
C LEU A 384 35.60 12.80 -5.90
N PRO A 385 35.78 11.51 -5.55
CA PRO A 385 37.08 10.82 -5.65
C PRO A 385 37.60 10.63 -7.09
N GLY A 386 36.77 10.84 -8.12
CA GLY A 386 37.15 10.72 -9.54
C GLY A 386 37.35 9.28 -10.05
N LYS A 387 37.24 8.30 -9.15
CA LYS A 387 37.20 6.85 -9.37
C LYS A 387 36.14 6.26 -8.42
N THR A 388 35.55 5.12 -8.76
CA THR A 388 34.67 4.40 -7.83
C THR A 388 35.47 4.00 -6.58
N PRO A 389 35.10 4.50 -5.38
CA PRO A 389 35.71 4.06 -4.12
C PRO A 389 35.31 2.63 -3.79
N SER A 390 36.20 1.89 -3.12
CA SER A 390 35.94 0.52 -2.65
C SER A 390 36.13 0.34 -1.14
N ALA A 391 36.74 1.34 -0.51
CA ALA A 391 36.97 1.46 0.92
C ALA A 391 37.18 2.95 1.28
N LEU A 392 36.98 3.35 2.54
CA LEU A 392 37.16 4.73 3.02
C LEU A 392 38.57 5.27 2.74
N LYS A 393 39.58 4.40 2.75
CA LYS A 393 40.97 4.72 2.38
C LYS A 393 41.17 5.14 0.92
N ASP A 394 40.19 4.87 0.03
CA ASP A 394 40.22 5.35 -1.36
C ASP A 394 39.85 6.83 -1.49
N VAL A 395 39.32 7.44 -0.41
CA VAL A 395 38.87 8.83 -0.35
C VAL A 395 39.87 9.66 0.46
N ASP A 396 40.33 10.77 -0.11
CA ASP A 396 41.10 11.77 0.63
C ASP A 396 40.16 12.78 1.32
N PHE A 397 39.71 12.45 2.53
CA PHE A 397 38.90 13.33 3.37
C PHE A 397 39.65 14.58 3.89
N LYS A 398 40.93 14.77 3.54
CA LYS A 398 41.71 15.99 3.80
C LYS A 398 41.88 16.87 2.55
N ALA A 399 41.42 16.40 1.38
CA ALA A 399 41.38 17.20 0.17
C ALA A 399 40.46 18.43 0.35
N LYS A 400 40.55 19.38 -0.58
CA LYS A 400 39.54 20.46 -0.65
C LYS A 400 38.18 19.82 -1.00
N PRO A 401 37.12 20.00 -0.19
CA PRO A 401 35.80 19.47 -0.53
C PRO A 401 35.26 20.13 -1.81
N ALA A 402 34.47 19.35 -2.56
CA ALA A 402 33.75 19.80 -3.75
C ALA A 402 32.66 20.82 -3.38
N PHE A 403 31.98 20.61 -2.25
CA PHE A 403 31.14 21.61 -1.58
C PHE A 403 31.05 21.34 -0.08
N GLN A 404 30.56 22.34 0.66
CA GLN A 404 30.28 22.26 2.09
C GLN A 404 28.82 22.67 2.37
N GLY A 405 28.30 22.33 3.53
CA GLY A 405 26.94 22.70 3.94
C GLY A 405 26.67 22.41 5.41
N ILE A 406 25.47 22.74 5.88
CA ILE A 406 24.97 22.38 7.22
C ILE A 406 23.78 21.43 7.03
N VAL A 407 23.70 20.37 7.85
CA VAL A 407 22.57 19.44 7.87
C VAL A 407 21.90 19.43 9.24
N PRO A 408 20.56 19.56 9.33
CA PRO A 408 19.85 19.45 10.60
C PRO A 408 19.77 18.00 11.10
N ARG A 409 19.98 17.00 10.22
CA ARG A 409 19.96 15.57 10.56
C ARG A 409 20.94 14.80 9.69
N LEU A 410 21.51 13.72 10.23
CA LEU A 410 22.32 12.76 9.48
C LEU A 410 21.46 11.56 9.09
N HIS A 411 20.46 11.80 8.23
CA HIS A 411 19.52 10.79 7.74
C HIS A 411 19.05 11.14 6.32
N ALA A 412 19.48 10.34 5.34
CA ALA A 412 19.21 10.51 3.92
C ALA A 412 19.18 9.16 3.17
N GLU A 413 18.21 8.98 2.28
CA GLU A 413 18.05 7.81 1.40
C GLU A 413 17.81 8.23 -0.06
N GLY A 414 18.35 7.50 -1.03
CA GLY A 414 18.02 7.63 -2.45
C GLY A 414 18.08 9.08 -2.98
N GLY A 415 16.91 9.68 -3.22
CA GLY A 415 16.79 11.05 -3.74
C GLY A 415 17.21 12.17 -2.78
N ASP A 416 17.35 11.89 -1.48
CA ASP A 416 17.74 12.88 -0.47
C ASP A 416 19.15 13.45 -0.67
N PHE A 417 20.01 12.73 -1.42
CA PHE A 417 21.37 13.15 -1.79
C PHE A 417 21.42 14.13 -2.99
N GLY A 418 20.28 14.50 -3.56
CA GLY A 418 20.19 15.46 -4.67
C GLY A 418 20.90 14.98 -5.94
N ASP A 419 21.81 15.81 -6.48
CA ASP A 419 22.58 15.51 -7.69
C ASP A 419 23.71 14.47 -7.49
N LEU A 420 23.96 14.03 -6.24
CA LEU A 420 24.95 12.99 -5.93
C LEU A 420 24.40 11.59 -6.28
N ALA A 421 24.65 11.17 -7.52
CA ALA A 421 24.15 9.90 -8.03
C ALA A 421 24.95 8.67 -7.54
N GLU A 422 26.25 8.63 -7.84
CA GLU A 422 27.20 7.53 -7.60
C GLU A 422 28.61 8.13 -7.41
N ASP A 423 29.58 7.31 -6.99
CA ASP A 423 31.01 7.65 -6.92
C ASP A 423 31.34 8.96 -6.14
N PHE A 424 30.75 9.12 -4.94
CA PHE A 424 30.97 10.30 -4.06
C PHE A 424 31.33 9.89 -2.63
N ALA A 425 31.76 10.84 -1.81
CA ALA A 425 31.96 10.64 -0.38
C ALA A 425 31.61 11.90 0.42
N LEU A 426 31.35 11.74 1.72
CA LEU A 426 31.09 12.85 2.64
C LEU A 426 31.76 12.62 4.00
N ALA A 427 32.14 13.72 4.64
CA ALA A 427 32.47 13.75 6.05
C ALA A 427 31.57 14.77 6.77
N ALA A 428 30.91 14.34 7.85
CA ALA A 428 30.13 15.20 8.72
C ALA A 428 30.86 15.42 10.05
N THR A 429 30.87 16.64 10.55
CA THR A 429 31.56 17.06 11.79
C THR A 429 30.74 18.05 12.58
N GLY A 430 30.90 18.03 13.90
CA GLY A 430 30.27 18.97 14.83
C GLY A 430 30.24 18.38 16.23
N TYR A 431 29.27 18.80 17.03
CA TYR A 431 29.04 18.35 18.39
C TYR A 431 27.70 17.62 18.53
N LEU A 432 27.72 16.53 19.29
CA LEU A 432 26.54 15.88 19.86
C LEU A 432 26.32 16.42 21.27
N LYS A 433 25.18 17.08 21.51
CA LYS A 433 24.75 17.47 22.85
C LYS A 433 24.16 16.26 23.57
N ILE A 434 24.93 15.67 24.48
CA ILE A 434 24.48 14.57 25.32
C ILE A 434 23.64 15.14 26.48
N PRO A 435 22.33 14.85 26.54
CA PRO A 435 21.42 15.50 27.49
C PRO A 435 21.52 14.97 28.92
N LYS A 436 22.21 13.84 29.13
CA LYS A 436 22.39 13.20 30.43
C LYS A 436 23.57 12.22 30.36
N SER A 437 24.38 12.15 31.41
CA SER A 437 25.48 11.17 31.49
C SER A 437 24.94 9.73 31.45
N ASN A 438 25.33 8.92 30.45
CA ASN A 438 24.86 7.55 30.27
C ASN A 438 25.77 6.75 29.31
N ASN A 439 25.55 5.43 29.20
CA ASN A 439 26.00 4.67 28.05
C ASN A 439 25.05 4.91 26.87
N TYR A 440 25.62 5.19 25.71
CA TYR A 440 24.91 5.40 24.46
C TYR A 440 25.33 4.34 23.44
N THR A 441 24.34 3.63 22.87
CA THR A 441 24.55 2.84 21.65
C THR A 441 24.23 3.73 20.45
N PHE A 442 25.22 3.99 19.61
CA PHE A 442 25.01 4.60 18.30
C PHE A 442 24.76 3.49 17.27
N ARG A 443 23.93 3.78 16.27
CA ARG A 443 23.75 2.96 15.07
C ARG A 443 24.02 3.81 13.85
N LEU A 444 24.93 3.34 13.00
CA LEU A 444 25.16 3.91 11.69
C LEU A 444 24.67 2.90 10.64
N ILE A 445 23.69 3.31 9.86
CA ILE A 445 23.21 2.56 8.70
C ILE A 445 23.86 3.21 7.47
N SER A 446 24.61 2.46 6.66
CA SER A 446 25.16 2.96 5.40
C SER A 446 25.06 1.94 4.27
N ASP A 447 24.85 2.41 3.04
CA ASP A 447 24.77 1.55 1.86
C ASP A 447 26.12 0.98 1.46
N ASP A 448 27.12 1.85 1.35
CA ASP A 448 28.53 1.53 1.21
C ASP A 448 29.32 2.03 2.45
N GLY A 449 30.66 2.03 2.36
CA GLY A 449 31.54 2.10 3.50
C GLY A 449 31.41 3.38 4.34
N SER A 450 31.33 3.21 5.66
CA SER A 450 31.20 4.32 6.61
C SER A 450 31.92 4.11 7.94
N ARG A 451 32.14 5.21 8.67
CA ARG A 451 32.82 5.24 9.97
C ARG A 451 32.27 6.36 10.85
N LEU A 452 32.19 6.12 12.17
CA LEU A 452 31.86 7.11 13.19
C LEU A 452 32.96 7.18 14.25
N LEU A 453 33.39 8.40 14.56
CA LEU A 453 34.22 8.74 15.70
C LEU A 453 33.46 9.70 16.64
N ILE A 454 33.64 9.53 17.95
CA ILE A 454 33.14 10.42 19.01
C ILE A 454 34.28 10.62 20.01
N ASP A 455 34.58 11.87 20.40
CA ASP A 455 35.74 12.23 21.22
C ASP A 455 37.06 11.63 20.70
N ASP A 456 37.28 11.71 19.38
CA ASP A 456 38.38 11.11 18.61
C ASP A 456 38.51 9.56 18.71
N LYS A 457 37.61 8.87 19.41
CA LYS A 457 37.55 7.40 19.48
C LYS A 457 36.71 6.86 18.31
N GLU A 458 37.24 5.91 17.54
CA GLU A 458 36.48 5.20 16.50
C GLU A 458 35.50 4.22 17.17
N ILE A 459 34.19 4.44 17.01
CA ILE A 459 33.12 3.68 17.68
C ILE A 459 32.40 2.74 16.69
N ILE A 460 32.30 3.12 15.42
CA ILE A 460 31.72 2.29 14.36
C ILE A 460 32.63 2.34 13.14
N ASN A 461 32.90 1.19 12.53
CA ASN A 461 33.61 1.06 11.26
C ASN A 461 32.91 -0.02 10.43
N SER A 462 32.22 0.40 9.37
CA SER A 462 31.51 -0.42 8.40
C SER A 462 32.09 -0.15 7.02
N ASP A 463 33.39 -0.37 6.83
CA ASP A 463 34.08 -0.10 5.57
C ASP A 463 33.88 -1.22 4.51
N GLY A 464 33.85 -0.84 3.23
CA GLY A 464 33.67 -1.75 2.09
C GLY A 464 32.48 -1.40 1.19
N ILE A 465 32.27 -2.21 0.14
CA ILE A 465 31.08 -2.12 -0.71
C ILE A 465 30.03 -3.10 -0.18
N HIS A 466 28.83 -2.63 0.12
CA HIS A 466 27.74 -3.47 0.60
C HIS A 466 26.36 -2.91 0.17
N GLY A 467 25.31 -3.20 0.94
CA GLY A 467 24.03 -2.49 0.84
C GLY A 467 23.64 -1.97 2.22
N ALA A 468 22.59 -1.16 2.31
CA ALA A 468 22.21 -0.42 3.53
C ALA A 468 22.12 -1.27 4.81
N THR A 469 23.23 -1.33 5.57
CA THR A 469 23.43 -2.24 6.70
C THR A 469 23.62 -1.46 7.99
N PRO A 470 22.89 -1.78 9.09
CA PRO A 470 23.09 -1.17 10.40
C PRO A 470 24.31 -1.78 11.11
N VAL A 471 25.23 -0.94 11.56
CA VAL A 471 26.28 -1.32 12.51
C VAL A 471 26.12 -0.50 13.79
N ASP A 472 26.17 -1.19 14.93
CA ASP A 472 26.02 -0.60 16.26
C ASP A 472 27.39 -0.44 16.93
N GLY A 473 27.58 0.61 17.73
CA GLY A 473 28.77 0.83 18.56
C GLY A 473 28.40 1.56 19.85
N GLU A 474 29.07 1.22 20.96
CA GLU A 474 28.76 1.72 22.29
C GLU A 474 29.86 2.63 22.85
N ILE A 475 29.47 3.72 23.49
CA ILE A 475 30.36 4.61 24.23
C ILE A 475 29.67 5.17 25.48
N ALA A 476 30.43 5.30 26.58
CA ALA A 476 29.98 5.94 27.81
C ALA A 476 30.30 7.44 27.76
N LEU A 477 29.28 8.29 27.77
CA LEU A 477 29.38 9.74 27.58
C LEU A 477 28.84 10.48 28.81
N ARG A 478 29.49 11.60 29.18
CA ARG A 478 28.94 12.53 30.18
C ARG A 478 27.89 13.45 29.55
N GLU A 479 27.14 14.14 30.39
CA GLU A 479 26.30 15.26 29.97
C GLU A 479 27.20 16.41 29.49
N GLY A 480 26.96 16.92 28.28
CA GLY A 480 27.83 17.92 27.67
C GLY A 480 27.85 17.85 26.14
N TYR A 481 28.80 18.56 25.53
CA TYR A 481 29.01 18.59 24.08
C TYR A 481 30.18 17.68 23.70
N HIS A 482 29.94 16.72 22.82
CA HIS A 482 30.92 15.73 22.37
C HIS A 482 31.25 15.92 20.90
N PRO A 483 32.49 16.28 20.52
CA PRO A 483 32.88 16.35 19.12
C PRO A 483 32.72 14.98 18.46
N PHE A 484 32.14 14.96 17.27
CA PHE A 484 31.98 13.76 16.46
C PHE A 484 32.47 13.99 15.03
N ARG A 485 32.87 12.89 14.40
CA ARG A 485 33.21 12.84 12.97
C ARG A 485 32.62 11.58 12.37
N LEU A 486 31.79 11.76 11.35
CA LEU A 486 31.29 10.67 10.51
C LEU A 486 31.95 10.77 9.14
N GLU A 487 32.33 9.64 8.55
CA GLU A 487 32.84 9.52 7.18
C GLU A 487 32.03 8.45 6.43
N TYR A 488 31.73 8.67 5.16
CA TYR A 488 30.97 7.74 4.30
C TYR A 488 31.37 7.92 2.84
N PHE A 489 31.34 6.83 2.06
CA PHE A 489 31.40 6.87 0.60
C PHE A 489 30.22 6.10 -0.02
N GLN A 490 29.86 6.47 -1.25
CA GLN A 490 28.99 5.69 -2.11
C GLN A 490 29.73 5.32 -3.40
N ALA A 491 29.67 4.04 -3.75
CA ALA A 491 30.01 3.52 -5.07
C ALA A 491 28.77 3.57 -5.98
N LYS A 492 28.09 2.43 -6.19
CA LYS A 492 27.06 2.27 -7.24
C LYS A 492 25.80 1.58 -6.72
N GLY A 493 24.67 1.85 -7.37
CA GLY A 493 23.40 1.18 -7.09
C GLY A 493 22.52 1.92 -6.08
N GLY A 494 22.48 1.45 -4.83
CA GLY A 494 21.72 2.09 -3.76
C GLY A 494 22.33 3.44 -3.34
N LYS A 495 21.80 4.01 -2.26
CA LYS A 495 22.50 4.96 -1.37
C LYS A 495 21.65 5.29 -0.17
N ALA A 496 22.23 5.21 1.00
CA ALA A 496 21.60 5.51 2.28
C ALA A 496 22.67 5.85 3.31
N ILE A 497 22.36 6.81 4.17
CA ILE A 497 23.08 7.05 5.41
C ILE A 497 22.11 7.45 6.52
N SER A 498 22.22 6.82 7.70
CA SER A 498 21.40 7.18 8.87
C SER A 498 22.20 6.98 10.14
N LEU A 499 22.41 8.06 10.89
CA LEU A 499 22.94 8.04 12.25
C LEU A 499 21.80 8.10 13.27
N GLN A 500 21.76 7.11 14.15
CA GLN A 500 20.74 6.90 15.18
C GLN A 500 21.43 6.68 16.53
N TRP A 501 20.72 6.90 17.62
CA TRP A 501 21.22 6.61 18.97
C TRP A 501 20.15 5.98 19.87
N ARG A 502 20.58 5.43 21.00
CA ARG A 502 19.78 5.21 22.21
C ARG A 502 20.69 5.34 23.43
N SER A 503 20.15 5.85 24.53
CA SER A 503 20.77 5.71 25.87
C SER A 503 20.33 4.41 26.54
N PHE A 504 21.00 3.98 27.61
CA PHE A 504 20.55 2.84 28.41
C PHE A 504 19.24 3.11 29.19
N ASP A 505 18.80 4.37 29.30
CA ASP A 505 17.47 4.73 29.83
C ASP A 505 16.35 4.53 28.79
N THR A 506 16.68 4.27 27.51
CA THR A 506 15.76 4.31 26.37
C THR A 506 15.87 3.06 25.49
N LYS A 507 14.77 2.31 25.30
CA LYS A 507 14.83 0.99 24.65
C LYS A 507 14.91 1.03 23.12
N ALA A 508 14.32 2.05 22.49
CA ALA A 508 14.28 2.20 21.03
C ALA A 508 15.43 3.08 20.52
N PHE A 509 15.92 2.78 19.32
CA PHE A 509 16.76 3.72 18.57
C PHE A 509 15.89 4.82 17.97
N GLU A 510 16.36 6.06 18.05
CA GLU A 510 15.81 7.20 17.32
C GLU A 510 16.88 7.78 16.39
N ILE A 511 16.45 8.41 15.28
CA ILE A 511 17.32 9.26 14.48
C ILE A 511 17.80 10.39 15.40
N ILE A 512 19.10 10.69 15.40
CA ILE A 512 19.65 11.73 16.27
C ILE A 512 18.87 13.03 16.04
N PRO A 513 18.21 13.58 17.08
CA PRO A 513 17.39 14.78 16.93
C PRO A 513 18.20 15.97 16.42
N ASN A 514 17.57 16.83 15.60
CA ASN A 514 18.19 18.08 15.16
C ASN A 514 18.53 19.02 16.33
N THR A 515 17.83 18.91 17.45
CA THR A 515 18.05 19.65 18.70
C THR A 515 19.34 19.27 19.45
N VAL A 516 19.99 18.15 19.11
CA VAL A 516 21.25 17.71 19.74
C VAL A 516 22.44 17.76 18.80
N LEU A 517 22.25 18.12 17.53
CA LEU A 517 23.35 18.38 16.58
C LEU A 517 23.66 19.87 16.56
N ALA A 518 24.92 20.21 16.74
CA ALA A 518 25.43 21.58 16.64
C ALA A 518 26.83 21.61 16.03
N HIS A 519 27.30 22.80 15.67
CA HIS A 519 28.68 23.07 15.27
C HIS A 519 29.10 24.46 15.75
N HIS A 520 30.40 24.72 15.84
CA HIS A 520 30.87 26.01 16.35
C HIS A 520 30.76 27.10 15.28
N LYS A 521 30.42 28.34 15.66
CA LYS A 521 30.18 29.47 14.73
C LYS A 521 31.33 29.80 13.78
N ASN A 522 32.56 29.40 14.11
CA ASN A 522 33.75 29.58 13.26
C ASN A 522 33.99 28.42 12.26
N GLU A 523 33.31 27.28 12.43
CA GLU A 523 33.33 26.13 11.52
C GLU A 523 32.26 26.25 10.41
N GLN A 524 31.27 27.12 10.62
CA GLN A 524 30.20 27.46 9.68
C GLN A 524 30.77 27.75 8.27
N PRO A 525 30.41 26.96 7.24
CA PRO A 525 30.81 27.24 5.87
C PRO A 525 30.27 28.60 5.40
N LYS A 526 31.14 29.39 4.75
CA LYS A 526 30.77 30.71 4.19
C LYS A 526 29.82 30.61 2.99
N GLU A 527 29.82 29.46 2.32
CA GLU A 527 28.89 29.10 1.25
C GLU A 527 28.28 27.74 1.64
N VAL A 528 26.97 27.73 1.87
CA VAL A 528 26.21 26.52 2.27
C VAL A 528 25.48 25.97 1.05
N SER A 529 25.85 24.76 0.62
CA SER A 529 25.13 24.01 -0.42
C SER A 529 24.09 23.09 0.22
N GLY A 530 22.83 23.24 -0.19
CA GLY A 530 21.67 22.54 0.41
C GLY A 530 21.50 21.06 0.03
N ALA A 531 22.58 20.35 -0.31
CA ALA A 531 22.52 19.00 -0.90
C ALA A 531 22.09 17.86 0.05
N LEU A 532 21.92 18.16 1.34
CA LEU A 532 21.36 17.26 2.37
C LEU A 532 20.40 18.02 3.30
N ALA A 533 19.72 19.04 2.78
CA ALA A 533 18.58 19.63 3.49
C ALA A 533 17.52 18.53 3.73
N ALA A 534 16.87 18.57 4.88
CA ALA A 534 15.74 17.68 5.17
C ALA A 534 14.56 18.05 4.26
N ASN A 535 14.54 17.49 3.05
CA ASN A 535 13.42 17.64 2.14
C ASN A 535 12.22 16.91 2.74
N ASP A 536 11.33 17.67 3.40
CA ASP A 536 9.97 17.21 3.62
C ASP A 536 9.35 16.95 2.25
N LYS A 537 9.11 15.67 1.96
CA LYS A 537 8.71 15.18 0.64
C LYS A 537 7.35 15.78 0.27
N ILE A 538 7.35 16.85 -0.55
CA ILE A 538 6.15 17.55 -1.01
C ILE A 538 5.24 16.53 -1.73
N PRO A 539 4.04 16.22 -1.21
CA PRO A 539 3.20 15.18 -1.81
C PRO A 539 2.87 15.48 -3.27
N GLY A 540 3.12 14.51 -4.14
CA GLY A 540 2.96 14.65 -5.59
C GLY A 540 4.18 15.17 -6.36
N ASP A 541 5.25 15.63 -5.71
CA ASP A 541 6.53 15.98 -6.36
C ASP A 541 7.66 15.04 -5.96
N ALA A 542 8.11 14.16 -6.88
CA ALA A 542 9.04 13.06 -6.61
C ALA A 542 8.60 12.10 -5.48
N ALA A 543 7.37 12.25 -4.97
CA ALA A 543 6.83 11.57 -3.81
C ALA A 543 5.36 11.19 -4.02
N PRO A 544 4.87 10.12 -3.37
CA PRO A 544 3.47 9.73 -3.42
C PRO A 544 2.52 10.87 -2.98
N LEU A 545 1.29 10.84 -3.48
CA LEU A 545 0.22 11.70 -2.96
C LEU A 545 -0.22 11.18 -1.59
N MET A 546 -0.62 12.08 -0.69
CA MET A 546 -1.09 11.72 0.66
C MET A 546 -2.61 11.88 0.85
N ASP A 547 -3.32 12.45 -0.12
CA ASP A 547 -4.73 12.83 -0.02
C ASP A 547 -5.53 12.42 -1.27
N VAL A 548 -6.85 12.53 -1.18
CA VAL A 548 -7.77 12.32 -2.31
C VAL A 548 -7.70 13.51 -3.27
N HIS A 549 -7.85 13.22 -4.57
CA HIS A 549 -7.82 14.24 -5.61
C HIS A 549 -8.89 15.34 -5.37
N PRO A 550 -8.57 16.64 -5.46
CA PRO A 550 -9.48 17.73 -5.06
C PRO A 550 -10.85 17.72 -5.75
N SER A 551 -10.92 17.22 -6.98
CA SER A 551 -12.16 17.05 -7.74
C SER A 551 -13.07 15.90 -7.29
N TYR A 552 -12.76 15.20 -6.19
CA TYR A 552 -13.55 14.10 -5.64
C TYR A 552 -13.84 14.31 -4.17
N ASP A 553 -15.09 14.07 -3.77
CA ASP A 553 -15.46 13.94 -2.36
C ASP A 553 -15.40 12.44 -1.98
N ARG A 554 -14.77 12.13 -0.84
CA ARG A 554 -14.64 10.77 -0.29
C ARG A 554 -15.71 10.52 0.78
N SER A 555 -16.43 9.41 0.67
CA SER A 555 -17.35 8.89 1.70
C SER A 555 -17.09 7.40 1.96
N GLN A 556 -17.71 6.83 3.00
CA GLN A 556 -17.70 5.38 3.18
C GLN A 556 -18.60 4.69 2.16
N ALA A 557 -18.41 3.38 2.00
CA ALA A 557 -19.31 2.46 1.29
C ALA A 557 -19.54 1.15 2.06
N ARG A 558 -19.37 1.20 3.39
CA ARG A 558 -19.60 0.11 4.35
C ARG A 558 -20.08 0.68 5.70
N PRO A 559 -20.82 -0.10 6.51
CA PRO A 559 -20.90 0.08 7.95
C PRO A 559 -19.52 0.00 8.63
N ASP A 560 -19.38 0.61 9.80
CA ASP A 560 -18.11 0.67 10.52
C ASP A 560 -17.63 -0.70 11.02
N ASP A 561 -18.57 -1.59 11.37
CA ASP A 561 -18.34 -2.96 11.86
C ASP A 561 -18.07 -3.99 10.74
N PHE A 562 -18.31 -3.63 9.48
CA PHE A 562 -17.97 -4.47 8.33
C PHE A 562 -16.55 -4.15 7.84
N MET A 563 -15.65 -5.14 7.88
CA MET A 563 -14.21 -4.98 7.63
C MET A 563 -13.70 -5.85 6.46
N PRO A 564 -14.20 -5.66 5.22
CA PRO A 564 -13.93 -6.57 4.10
C PRO A 564 -12.52 -6.44 3.51
N LYS A 565 -11.78 -7.54 3.45
CA LYS A 565 -10.65 -7.73 2.52
C LYS A 565 -11.21 -7.93 1.11
N VAL A 566 -11.43 -6.85 0.34
CA VAL A 566 -12.25 -6.94 -0.88
C VAL A 566 -11.56 -7.72 -2.00
N GLY A 567 -12.14 -8.86 -2.41
CA GLY A 567 -11.71 -9.68 -3.54
C GLY A 567 -12.38 -9.34 -4.88
N GLY A 568 -13.59 -8.76 -4.85
CA GLY A 568 -14.42 -8.50 -6.02
C GLY A 568 -15.58 -7.54 -5.69
N LEU A 569 -16.00 -6.74 -6.67
CA LEU A 569 -17.07 -5.74 -6.54
C LEU A 569 -17.91 -5.68 -7.82
N ASP A 570 -19.23 -5.71 -7.70
CA ASP A 570 -20.14 -5.34 -8.79
C ASP A 570 -21.54 -4.98 -8.26
N PHE A 571 -22.40 -4.38 -9.08
CA PHE A 571 -23.74 -3.94 -8.66
C PHE A 571 -24.87 -4.81 -9.20
N LEU A 572 -25.86 -5.11 -8.37
CA LEU A 572 -27.19 -5.56 -8.80
C LEU A 572 -27.95 -4.39 -9.45
N SER A 573 -28.95 -4.71 -10.28
CA SER A 573 -29.75 -3.72 -11.02
C SER A 573 -30.66 -2.87 -10.13
N ASP A 574 -30.96 -3.33 -8.91
CA ASP A 574 -31.66 -2.59 -7.86
C ASP A 574 -30.76 -1.56 -7.13
N GLY A 575 -29.44 -1.63 -7.35
CA GLY A 575 -28.43 -0.78 -6.73
C GLY A 575 -27.73 -1.37 -5.51
N ARG A 576 -28.07 -2.58 -5.06
CA ARG A 576 -27.29 -3.24 -3.99
C ARG A 576 -25.89 -3.62 -4.51
N LEU A 577 -24.88 -3.41 -3.69
CA LEU A 577 -23.48 -3.71 -4.01
C LEU A 577 -23.15 -5.15 -3.61
N VAL A 578 -22.66 -5.95 -4.54
CA VAL A 578 -22.10 -7.28 -4.31
C VAL A 578 -20.61 -7.16 -4.00
N VAL A 579 -20.18 -7.72 -2.87
CA VAL A 579 -18.79 -7.74 -2.42
C VAL A 579 -18.36 -9.18 -2.16
N SER A 580 -17.23 -9.63 -2.73
CA SER A 580 -16.55 -10.84 -2.26
C SER A 580 -15.40 -10.51 -1.32
N SER A 581 -15.12 -11.38 -0.35
CA SER A 581 -14.00 -11.24 0.57
C SER A 581 -12.89 -12.28 0.33
N TRP A 582 -11.65 -11.84 0.42
CA TRP A 582 -10.44 -12.67 0.41
C TRP A 582 -10.00 -12.90 1.86
N ASP A 583 -10.67 -13.85 2.50
CA ASP A 583 -10.48 -14.26 3.89
C ASP A 583 -10.75 -15.76 4.05
N ALA A 584 -10.68 -16.25 5.29
CA ALA A 584 -10.92 -17.63 5.67
C ALA A 584 -12.33 -18.16 5.32
N GLU A 585 -13.33 -17.28 5.23
CA GLU A 585 -14.71 -17.67 4.95
C GLU A 585 -15.00 -17.70 3.44
N GLY A 586 -14.33 -16.86 2.65
CA GLY A 586 -14.60 -16.73 1.22
C GLY A 586 -16.03 -16.26 0.97
N GLY A 587 -16.45 -15.23 1.70
CA GLY A 587 -17.83 -14.75 1.75
C GLY A 587 -18.23 -13.91 0.55
N ILE A 588 -19.52 -13.92 0.23
CA ILE A 588 -20.18 -12.96 -0.66
C ILE A 588 -21.26 -12.23 0.14
N TYR A 589 -21.29 -10.90 0.00
CA TYR A 589 -22.14 -10.00 0.75
C TYR A 589 -22.91 -9.08 -0.19
N LEU A 590 -24.18 -8.84 0.13
CA LEU A 590 -24.97 -7.74 -0.43
C LEU A 590 -24.98 -6.58 0.56
N LEU A 591 -24.65 -5.39 0.07
CA LEU A 591 -24.72 -4.14 0.82
C LEU A 591 -25.79 -3.24 0.21
N ASP A 592 -26.75 -2.83 1.03
CA ASP A 592 -27.77 -1.84 0.67
C ASP A 592 -27.40 -0.45 1.25
N GLY A 593 -27.94 0.61 0.65
CA GLY A 593 -27.78 2.00 1.11
C GLY A 593 -26.42 2.65 0.80
N VAL A 594 -25.49 1.96 0.13
CA VAL A 594 -24.09 2.40 -0.07
C VAL A 594 -23.93 3.74 -0.78
N GLN A 595 -24.89 4.10 -1.65
CA GLN A 595 -24.92 5.37 -2.40
C GLN A 595 -25.07 6.60 -1.49
N SER A 596 -25.58 6.41 -0.27
CA SER A 596 -25.74 7.49 0.71
C SER A 596 -24.40 8.06 1.20
N GLY A 597 -23.31 7.25 1.14
CA GLY A 597 -22.02 7.59 1.73
C GLY A 597 -21.97 7.59 3.25
N ASP A 598 -23.07 7.21 3.92
CA ASP A 598 -23.27 7.28 5.37
C ASP A 598 -23.36 5.86 5.97
N PRO A 599 -22.36 5.41 6.76
CA PRO A 599 -22.33 4.08 7.37
C PRO A 599 -23.62 3.71 8.12
N SER A 600 -24.26 4.68 8.77
CA SER A 600 -25.46 4.45 9.60
C SER A 600 -26.71 4.07 8.80
N LYS A 601 -26.68 4.23 7.47
CA LYS A 601 -27.77 3.90 6.55
C LYS A 601 -27.51 2.64 5.73
N MET A 602 -26.38 1.96 5.96
CA MET A 602 -25.98 0.79 5.20
C MET A 602 -26.28 -0.49 5.97
N THR A 603 -26.70 -1.54 5.27
CA THR A 603 -26.93 -2.87 5.86
C THR A 603 -26.17 -3.93 5.06
N VAL A 604 -25.51 -4.85 5.75
CA VAL A 604 -24.79 -5.97 5.13
C VAL A 604 -25.57 -7.25 5.34
N LYS A 605 -25.77 -8.02 4.26
CA LYS A 605 -26.31 -9.38 4.28
C LYS A 605 -25.30 -10.33 3.64
N LYS A 606 -24.82 -11.31 4.40
CA LYS A 606 -24.01 -12.40 3.86
C LYS A 606 -24.92 -13.36 3.09
N ILE A 607 -24.63 -13.59 1.82
CA ILE A 607 -25.45 -14.42 0.92
C ILE A 607 -24.79 -15.75 0.55
N ALA A 608 -23.46 -15.80 0.52
CA ALA A 608 -22.70 -17.02 0.25
C ALA A 608 -21.39 -17.06 1.06
N LYS A 609 -20.81 -18.26 1.19
CA LYS A 609 -19.55 -18.54 1.91
C LYS A 609 -18.95 -19.86 1.43
N GLY A 610 -17.71 -20.15 1.83
CA GLY A 610 -17.00 -21.37 1.47
C GLY A 610 -16.35 -21.35 0.08
N LEU A 611 -16.10 -20.18 -0.50
CA LEU A 611 -15.47 -20.03 -1.82
C LEU A 611 -13.94 -19.95 -1.69
N ALA A 612 -13.21 -20.64 -2.57
CA ALA A 612 -11.75 -20.69 -2.59
C ALA A 612 -11.15 -19.45 -3.28
N GLU A 613 -10.73 -18.46 -2.48
CA GLU A 613 -10.09 -17.22 -2.93
C GLU A 613 -10.93 -16.49 -4.01
N PRO A 614 -12.13 -15.96 -3.66
CA PRO A 614 -13.06 -15.37 -4.62
C PRO A 614 -12.58 -13.97 -5.09
N LEU A 615 -11.58 -13.96 -5.96
CA LEU A 615 -10.84 -12.78 -6.43
C LEU A 615 -11.42 -12.14 -7.71
N GLY A 616 -12.69 -12.41 -8.02
CA GLY A 616 -13.46 -11.69 -9.02
C GLY A 616 -14.96 -11.94 -8.87
N VAL A 617 -15.75 -10.88 -9.03
CA VAL A 617 -17.23 -10.92 -9.04
C VAL A 617 -17.71 -10.21 -10.30
N LYS A 618 -18.76 -10.74 -10.93
CA LYS A 618 -19.51 -10.02 -11.96
C LYS A 618 -21.00 -10.36 -11.85
N VAL A 619 -21.84 -9.34 -11.94
CA VAL A 619 -23.29 -9.45 -12.16
C VAL A 619 -23.56 -9.34 -13.65
N VAL A 620 -24.32 -10.28 -14.21
CA VAL A 620 -24.80 -10.24 -15.60
C VAL A 620 -26.28 -10.64 -15.58
N GLU A 621 -27.15 -9.76 -16.08
CA GLU A 621 -28.61 -10.00 -16.15
C GLU A 621 -29.28 -10.35 -14.80
N GLY A 622 -28.64 -9.98 -13.68
CA GLY A 622 -29.08 -10.26 -12.31
C GLY A 622 -28.39 -11.47 -11.67
N ASP A 623 -27.83 -12.37 -12.47
CA ASP A 623 -27.05 -13.52 -11.99
C ASP A 623 -25.69 -13.08 -11.43
N ILE A 624 -25.30 -13.62 -10.27
CA ILE A 624 -23.99 -13.39 -9.65
C ILE A 624 -23.01 -14.49 -10.06
N TYR A 625 -21.89 -14.11 -10.66
CA TYR A 625 -20.79 -14.98 -11.03
C TYR A 625 -19.54 -14.65 -10.21
N VAL A 626 -18.89 -15.68 -9.65
CA VAL A 626 -17.69 -15.55 -8.83
C VAL A 626 -16.55 -16.37 -9.42
N LEU A 627 -15.43 -15.71 -9.70
CA LEU A 627 -14.18 -16.34 -10.08
C LEU A 627 -13.41 -16.75 -8.83
N GLN A 628 -13.24 -18.06 -8.65
CA GLN A 628 -12.35 -18.67 -7.67
C GLN A 628 -11.04 -19.07 -8.35
N LYS A 629 -9.97 -19.30 -7.57
CA LYS A 629 -8.70 -19.88 -8.06
C LYS A 629 -8.88 -21.14 -8.93
N GLN A 630 -9.91 -21.92 -8.64
CA GLN A 630 -10.14 -23.26 -9.17
C GLN A 630 -11.23 -23.35 -10.23
N GLU A 631 -12.21 -22.44 -10.24
CA GLU A 631 -13.40 -22.50 -11.10
C GLU A 631 -14.14 -21.15 -11.18
N LEU A 632 -15.04 -21.02 -12.15
CA LEU A 632 -16.03 -19.95 -12.26
C LEU A 632 -17.40 -20.51 -11.83
N THR A 633 -17.99 -19.91 -10.81
CA THR A 633 -19.23 -20.38 -10.18
C THR A 633 -20.34 -19.36 -10.39
N LYS A 634 -21.51 -19.81 -10.85
CA LYS A 634 -22.76 -19.05 -10.79
C LYS A 634 -23.43 -19.34 -9.45
N LEU A 635 -23.84 -18.31 -8.74
CA LEU A 635 -24.60 -18.43 -7.50
C LEU A 635 -26.10 -18.34 -7.81
N ILE A 636 -26.89 -19.25 -7.23
CA ILE A 636 -28.32 -19.39 -7.50
C ILE A 636 -29.08 -19.44 -6.18
N ASP A 637 -29.99 -18.49 -6.01
CA ASP A 637 -31.07 -18.46 -5.02
C ASP A 637 -32.31 -19.08 -5.68
N HIS A 638 -32.94 -20.09 -5.07
CA HIS A 638 -34.14 -20.75 -5.60
C HIS A 638 -35.45 -20.30 -4.94
N ASP A 639 -35.42 -19.61 -3.80
CA ASP A 639 -36.63 -19.23 -3.03
C ASP A 639 -36.87 -17.71 -2.88
N GLY A 640 -35.88 -16.90 -3.25
CA GLY A 640 -35.94 -15.45 -3.30
C GLY A 640 -35.59 -14.76 -1.99
N ASP A 641 -34.96 -15.45 -1.03
CA ASP A 641 -34.52 -14.88 0.25
C ASP A 641 -33.12 -14.22 0.20
N ASP A 642 -32.53 -14.04 -0.98
CA ASP A 642 -31.14 -13.64 -1.28
C ASP A 642 -30.04 -14.61 -0.82
N VAL A 643 -30.31 -15.64 -0.01
CA VAL A 643 -29.28 -16.61 0.43
C VAL A 643 -29.06 -17.64 -0.68
N ILE A 644 -27.80 -17.95 -0.97
CA ILE A 644 -27.46 -18.82 -2.07
C ILE A 644 -27.64 -20.30 -1.69
N ASP A 645 -28.68 -20.90 -2.26
CA ASP A 645 -28.96 -22.33 -2.24
C ASP A 645 -27.92 -23.15 -3.01
N GLU A 646 -27.57 -22.73 -4.23
CA GLU A 646 -26.83 -23.55 -5.19
C GLU A 646 -25.63 -22.82 -5.81
N TYR A 647 -24.48 -23.51 -5.76
CA TYR A 647 -23.17 -23.05 -6.19
C TYR A 647 -22.82 -23.76 -7.49
N TYR A 648 -23.40 -23.33 -8.60
CA TYR A 648 -23.29 -24.00 -9.89
C TYR A 648 -21.92 -23.74 -10.55
N THR A 649 -21.12 -24.79 -10.76
CA THR A 649 -19.84 -24.67 -11.48
C THR A 649 -20.09 -24.51 -12.98
N LEU A 650 -19.97 -23.27 -13.46
CA LEU A 650 -20.09 -22.94 -14.87
C LEU A 650 -18.86 -23.44 -15.66
N SER A 651 -17.65 -23.18 -15.14
CA SER A 651 -16.41 -23.58 -15.80
C SER A 651 -15.32 -23.97 -14.82
N ASN A 652 -14.59 -25.04 -15.13
CA ASN A 652 -13.36 -25.43 -14.46
C ASN A 652 -12.33 -25.95 -15.49
N ASP A 653 -12.36 -25.40 -16.71
CA ASP A 653 -11.61 -25.88 -17.88
C ASP A 653 -10.08 -25.66 -17.84
N TRP A 654 -9.54 -25.04 -16.79
CA TRP A 654 -8.10 -24.81 -16.61
C TRP A 654 -7.47 -25.73 -15.57
N LEU A 655 -6.17 -25.99 -15.68
CA LEU A 655 -5.38 -26.67 -14.64
C LEU A 655 -5.04 -25.74 -13.46
N VAL A 656 -4.96 -26.31 -12.25
CA VAL A 656 -4.61 -25.64 -10.98
C VAL A 656 -3.75 -26.56 -10.12
N SER A 657 -2.70 -26.03 -9.49
CA SER A 657 -1.87 -26.75 -8.52
C SER A 657 -2.20 -26.34 -7.07
N ALA A 658 -1.47 -26.92 -6.12
CA ALA A 658 -1.55 -26.57 -4.70
C ALA A 658 -0.77 -25.30 -4.32
N ASN A 659 -0.06 -24.66 -5.27
CA ASN A 659 0.75 -23.48 -4.97
C ASN A 659 -0.13 -22.32 -4.45
N PHE A 660 0.31 -21.66 -3.37
CA PHE A 660 -0.45 -20.63 -2.67
C PHE A 660 -0.72 -19.37 -3.52
N HIS A 661 0.10 -19.09 -4.54
CA HIS A 661 0.09 -17.85 -5.30
C HIS A 661 -0.46 -17.98 -6.74
N GLU A 662 -0.96 -19.17 -7.13
CA GLU A 662 -1.65 -19.37 -8.42
C GLU A 662 -3.09 -18.83 -8.43
N PHE A 663 -3.26 -17.52 -8.23
CA PHE A 663 -4.56 -16.86 -8.23
C PHE A 663 -5.25 -16.88 -9.60
N ALA A 664 -6.57 -16.75 -9.60
CA ALA A 664 -7.37 -16.39 -10.77
C ALA A 664 -7.97 -15.01 -10.53
N PHE A 665 -7.62 -14.03 -11.36
CA PHE A 665 -7.98 -12.63 -11.18
C PHE A 665 -9.02 -12.18 -12.21
N GLY A 666 -9.97 -11.35 -11.77
CA GLY A 666 -11.11 -10.95 -12.58
C GLY A 666 -12.10 -10.05 -11.84
N LEU A 667 -13.33 -9.87 -12.35
CA LEU A 667 -13.90 -10.50 -13.54
C LEU A 667 -14.49 -9.42 -14.45
N ALA A 668 -14.00 -9.32 -15.68
CA ALA A 668 -14.59 -8.46 -16.70
C ALA A 668 -15.61 -9.25 -17.54
N TYR A 669 -16.58 -8.58 -18.15
CA TYR A 669 -17.57 -9.21 -19.03
C TYR A 669 -17.77 -8.38 -20.30
N LYS A 670 -17.75 -9.03 -21.46
CA LYS A 670 -17.89 -8.42 -22.78
C LYS A 670 -18.37 -9.47 -23.80
N ASP A 671 -19.34 -9.10 -24.63
CA ASP A 671 -19.83 -9.86 -25.79
C ASP A 671 -20.20 -11.34 -25.51
N GLY A 672 -20.82 -11.66 -24.37
CA GLY A 672 -21.18 -13.04 -24.00
C GLY A 672 -20.07 -13.84 -23.30
N TYR A 673 -18.93 -13.21 -23.00
CA TYR A 673 -17.77 -13.85 -22.37
C TYR A 673 -17.31 -13.12 -21.10
N PHE A 674 -16.99 -13.91 -20.08
CA PHE A 674 -16.21 -13.46 -18.93
C PHE A 674 -14.72 -13.49 -19.25
N TYR A 675 -13.97 -12.45 -18.88
CA TYR A 675 -12.53 -12.34 -19.08
C TYR A 675 -11.80 -12.38 -17.74
N ALA A 676 -10.84 -13.29 -17.65
CA ALA A 676 -10.04 -13.56 -16.45
C ALA A 676 -8.56 -13.73 -16.79
N ALA A 677 -7.70 -13.62 -15.77
CA ALA A 677 -6.27 -13.83 -15.90
C ALA A 677 -5.78 -14.84 -14.85
N LEU A 678 -5.02 -15.85 -15.30
CA LEU A 678 -4.52 -16.94 -14.48
C LEU A 678 -3.06 -16.67 -14.12
N ALA A 679 -2.77 -16.41 -12.85
CA ALA A 679 -1.42 -16.13 -12.35
C ALA A 679 -0.54 -17.39 -12.33
N ILE A 680 0.77 -17.19 -12.49
CA ILE A 680 1.78 -18.26 -12.35
C ILE A 680 2.00 -18.64 -10.88
N ALA A 681 2.51 -19.84 -10.66
CA ALA A 681 2.96 -20.30 -9.35
C ALA A 681 4.21 -19.52 -8.90
N ILE A 682 4.22 -19.06 -7.66
CA ILE A 682 5.34 -18.32 -7.04
C ILE A 682 5.85 -19.13 -5.84
N LEU A 683 7.16 -19.18 -5.66
CA LEU A 683 7.82 -19.77 -4.50
C LEU A 683 7.86 -18.75 -3.34
N PRO A 684 7.94 -19.19 -2.07
CA PRO A 684 8.26 -18.30 -0.96
C PRO A 684 9.52 -17.46 -1.28
N GLY A 685 9.48 -16.16 -1.01
CA GLY A 685 10.51 -15.20 -1.44
C GLY A 685 10.27 -14.56 -2.83
N GLY A 686 9.20 -14.94 -3.54
CA GLY A 686 8.68 -14.15 -4.65
C GLY A 686 9.18 -14.53 -6.05
N ALA A 687 10.05 -15.53 -6.20
CA ALA A 687 10.49 -16.06 -7.50
C ALA A 687 9.47 -17.00 -8.13
N SER A 688 9.36 -17.04 -9.47
CA SER A 688 8.49 -18.01 -10.15
C SER A 688 8.91 -19.46 -9.87
N ALA A 689 7.92 -20.34 -9.69
CA ALA A 689 8.15 -21.78 -9.70
C ALA A 689 8.57 -22.26 -11.11
N ASN A 690 9.30 -23.38 -11.18
CA ASN A 690 9.70 -24.02 -12.43
C ASN A 690 9.68 -25.55 -12.23
N PRO A 691 8.93 -26.34 -13.01
CA PRO A 691 8.04 -25.91 -14.11
C PRO A 691 6.77 -25.20 -13.62
N GLN A 692 6.15 -24.44 -14.53
CA GLN A 692 4.77 -23.98 -14.39
C GLN A 692 3.79 -25.01 -14.94
N ILE A 693 2.57 -25.07 -14.40
CA ILE A 693 1.53 -25.91 -14.99
C ILE A 693 0.98 -25.24 -16.27
N PRO A 694 0.56 -26.02 -17.30
CA PRO A 694 0.39 -25.50 -18.67
C PRO A 694 -0.57 -24.31 -18.86
N ASP A 695 -1.52 -24.07 -17.95
CA ASP A 695 -2.56 -23.04 -18.09
C ASP A 695 -2.31 -21.72 -17.37
N ARG A 696 -1.23 -21.62 -16.60
CA ARG A 696 -0.91 -20.39 -15.87
C ARG A 696 -0.13 -19.39 -16.72
N GLY A 697 -0.17 -18.13 -16.30
CA GLY A 697 0.37 -16.99 -17.03
C GLY A 697 -0.43 -16.64 -18.30
N LYS A 698 -1.74 -16.89 -18.30
CA LYS A 698 -2.64 -16.73 -19.46
C LYS A 698 -3.78 -15.77 -19.18
N ALA A 699 -4.16 -14.99 -20.20
CA ALA A 699 -5.46 -14.32 -20.27
C ALA A 699 -6.45 -15.27 -20.95
N VAL A 700 -7.62 -15.46 -20.35
CA VAL A 700 -8.64 -16.39 -20.82
C VAL A 700 -9.99 -15.69 -20.95
N ARG A 701 -10.85 -16.23 -21.82
CA ARG A 701 -12.27 -15.88 -21.89
C ARG A 701 -13.13 -17.12 -21.71
N ILE A 702 -14.25 -17.00 -21.01
CA ILE A 702 -15.16 -18.10 -20.66
C ILE A 702 -16.55 -17.74 -21.16
N SER A 703 -17.15 -18.60 -21.99
CA SER A 703 -18.51 -18.41 -22.52
C SER A 703 -19.54 -18.46 -21.39
N GLN A 704 -20.43 -17.46 -21.29
CA GLN A 704 -21.52 -17.46 -20.31
C GLN A 704 -22.51 -18.60 -20.57
N GLU A 705 -22.82 -18.87 -21.84
CA GLU A 705 -23.77 -19.90 -22.28
C GLU A 705 -23.27 -21.33 -22.03
N THR A 706 -22.00 -21.60 -22.35
CA THR A 706 -21.48 -22.98 -22.41
C THR A 706 -20.46 -23.32 -21.32
N GLY A 707 -19.96 -22.32 -20.59
CA GLY A 707 -18.85 -22.48 -19.65
C GLY A 707 -17.49 -22.78 -20.29
N LYS A 708 -17.42 -22.91 -21.62
CA LYS A 708 -16.19 -23.26 -22.33
C LYS A 708 -15.14 -22.15 -22.21
N LEU A 709 -13.93 -22.52 -21.83
CA LEU A 709 -12.76 -21.64 -21.79
C LEU A 709 -12.04 -21.56 -23.14
N GLU A 710 -11.57 -20.37 -23.48
CA GLU A 710 -10.64 -20.11 -24.58
C GLU A 710 -9.46 -19.26 -24.11
N ILE A 711 -8.24 -19.67 -24.45
CA ILE A 711 -7.02 -18.89 -24.21
C ILE A 711 -6.98 -17.73 -25.21
N VAL A 712 -6.85 -16.51 -24.71
CA VAL A 712 -6.78 -15.29 -25.52
C VAL A 712 -5.32 -14.86 -25.71
N ALA A 713 -4.52 -14.82 -24.64
CA ALA A 713 -3.12 -14.38 -24.68
C ALA A 713 -2.31 -15.07 -23.56
N GLU A 714 -0.98 -14.98 -23.63
CA GLU A 714 -0.06 -15.65 -22.69
C GLU A 714 1.16 -14.79 -22.32
N GLY A 715 1.98 -15.27 -21.38
CA GLY A 715 3.17 -14.56 -20.90
C GLY A 715 2.87 -13.49 -19.84
N LEU A 716 1.82 -13.69 -19.05
CA LEU A 716 1.55 -12.93 -17.81
C LEU A 716 2.35 -13.51 -16.63
N ARG A 717 2.56 -12.71 -15.58
CA ARG A 717 3.18 -13.15 -14.33
C ARG A 717 2.11 -13.31 -13.24
N THR A 718 1.75 -12.21 -12.59
CA THR A 718 0.80 -12.15 -11.47
C THR A 718 -0.19 -11.02 -11.73
N PRO A 719 -1.20 -11.25 -12.61
CA PRO A 719 -2.00 -10.20 -13.20
C PRO A 719 -3.24 -9.81 -12.36
N ASN A 720 -3.08 -9.02 -11.29
CA ASN A 720 -4.15 -8.71 -10.33
C ASN A 720 -5.25 -7.74 -10.86
N GLY A 721 -5.39 -7.57 -12.16
CA GLY A 721 -6.45 -6.73 -12.71
C GLY A 721 -6.84 -7.14 -14.12
N VAL A 722 -8.14 -7.32 -14.33
CA VAL A 722 -8.76 -7.43 -15.66
C VAL A 722 -9.95 -6.46 -15.69
N GLY A 723 -10.08 -5.67 -16.75
CA GLY A 723 -11.15 -4.68 -16.84
C GLY A 723 -11.31 -4.06 -18.22
N ILE A 724 -12.27 -3.14 -18.34
CA ILE A 724 -12.68 -2.52 -19.61
C ILE A 724 -12.16 -1.09 -19.68
N GLY A 725 -11.45 -0.77 -20.76
CA GLY A 725 -10.94 0.58 -21.03
C GLY A 725 -11.98 1.51 -21.65
N ALA A 726 -11.60 2.77 -21.86
CA ALA A 726 -12.52 3.80 -22.33
C ALA A 726 -13.03 3.62 -23.78
N ASP A 727 -12.34 2.81 -24.59
CA ASP A 727 -12.77 2.42 -25.94
C ASP A 727 -13.51 1.06 -25.97
N GLY A 728 -13.83 0.48 -24.81
CA GLY A 728 -14.54 -0.78 -24.67
C GLY A 728 -13.67 -2.03 -24.80
N GLU A 729 -12.38 -1.89 -25.07
CA GLU A 729 -11.45 -3.03 -25.14
C GLU A 729 -11.05 -3.56 -23.75
N VAL A 730 -10.55 -4.79 -23.72
CA VAL A 730 -10.14 -5.47 -22.47
C VAL A 730 -8.67 -5.19 -22.17
N PHE A 731 -8.39 -4.82 -20.92
CA PHE A 731 -7.04 -4.52 -20.43
C PHE A 731 -6.71 -5.34 -19.18
N ILE A 732 -5.40 -5.61 -19.01
CA ILE A 732 -4.84 -6.34 -17.87
C ILE A 732 -3.76 -5.50 -17.19
N ALA A 733 -3.73 -5.53 -15.86
CA ALA A 733 -2.61 -5.09 -15.05
C ALA A 733 -1.75 -6.31 -14.67
N ASP A 734 -0.42 -6.24 -14.85
CA ASP A 734 0.51 -7.34 -14.56
C ASP A 734 1.71 -6.85 -13.73
N ASN A 735 1.98 -7.54 -12.62
CA ASN A 735 2.89 -7.06 -11.57
C ASN A 735 4.34 -7.50 -11.81
N GLN A 736 5.31 -6.70 -11.36
CA GLN A 736 6.74 -6.97 -11.57
C GLN A 736 7.26 -8.23 -10.89
N GLY A 737 8.45 -8.64 -11.32
CA GLY A 737 9.27 -9.69 -10.75
C GLY A 737 10.16 -10.30 -11.81
N ASP A 738 10.46 -11.60 -11.71
CA ASP A 738 11.25 -12.28 -12.74
C ASP A 738 10.53 -12.26 -14.09
N TRP A 739 11.32 -11.99 -15.14
CA TRP A 739 10.90 -11.71 -16.52
C TRP A 739 9.93 -10.54 -16.70
N LEU A 740 9.67 -9.75 -15.65
CA LEU A 740 8.76 -8.61 -15.70
C LEU A 740 9.40 -7.42 -14.97
N PRO A 741 10.23 -6.63 -15.66
CA PRO A 741 11.19 -5.71 -15.03
C PRO A 741 10.55 -4.53 -14.29
N ALA A 742 9.35 -4.12 -14.69
CA ALA A 742 8.52 -3.12 -14.03
C ALA A 742 7.04 -3.46 -14.31
N SER A 743 6.14 -3.12 -13.39
CA SER A 743 4.70 -3.34 -13.53
C SER A 743 4.16 -2.72 -14.83
N LYS A 744 3.05 -3.22 -15.38
CA LYS A 744 2.57 -2.74 -16.69
C LYS A 744 1.06 -2.90 -16.92
N ILE A 745 0.50 -2.02 -17.73
CA ILE A 745 -0.88 -2.14 -18.26
C ILE A 745 -0.83 -2.62 -19.71
N LEU A 746 -1.65 -3.62 -20.02
CA LEU A 746 -1.64 -4.39 -21.27
C LEU A 746 -3.01 -4.33 -21.95
N HIS A 747 -3.04 -4.10 -23.26
CA HIS A 747 -4.23 -4.34 -24.08
C HIS A 747 -4.30 -5.84 -24.44
N VAL A 748 -5.42 -6.51 -24.16
CA VAL A 748 -5.62 -7.93 -24.45
C VAL A 748 -6.00 -8.14 -25.91
N SER A 749 -5.20 -8.89 -26.66
CA SER A 749 -5.54 -9.30 -28.03
C SER A 749 -5.19 -10.75 -28.29
N LYS A 750 -5.98 -11.42 -29.13
CA LYS A 750 -5.81 -12.85 -29.45
C LYS A 750 -4.39 -13.16 -29.95
N GLY A 751 -3.74 -14.15 -29.34
CA GLY A 751 -2.40 -14.62 -29.69
C GLY A 751 -1.25 -13.73 -29.21
N ALA A 752 -1.49 -12.72 -28.37
CA ALA A 752 -0.41 -11.89 -27.83
C ALA A 752 0.44 -12.64 -26.79
N PHE A 753 1.75 -12.39 -26.81
CA PHE A 753 2.68 -12.79 -25.76
C PHE A 753 3.17 -11.55 -25.00
N PHE A 754 2.97 -11.49 -23.68
CA PHE A 754 3.26 -10.30 -22.88
C PHE A 754 4.65 -10.25 -22.24
N GLY A 755 5.50 -11.25 -22.52
CA GLY A 755 6.93 -11.20 -22.23
C GLY A 755 7.42 -11.94 -20.98
N SER A 756 6.55 -12.39 -20.07
CA SER A 756 6.99 -13.28 -18.98
C SER A 756 7.41 -14.63 -19.55
N ARG A 757 8.68 -15.00 -19.36
CA ARG A 757 9.25 -16.28 -19.84
C ARG A 757 9.24 -17.38 -18.78
N ALA A 758 8.66 -17.13 -17.61
CA ALA A 758 8.52 -18.11 -16.54
C ALA A 758 7.58 -19.29 -16.90
N VAL A 759 6.63 -19.08 -17.83
CA VAL A 759 5.59 -20.08 -18.17
C VAL A 759 6.13 -21.32 -18.89
N ASP A 760 6.96 -21.13 -19.92
CA ASP A 760 7.51 -22.17 -20.78
C ASP A 760 8.62 -21.53 -21.62
N SER A 761 9.77 -21.29 -20.97
CA SER A 761 10.85 -20.45 -21.50
C SER A 761 11.36 -20.91 -22.87
N ALA A 762 11.35 -22.22 -23.14
CA ALA A 762 11.78 -22.82 -24.40
C ALA A 762 10.78 -22.55 -25.53
N ARG A 763 9.48 -22.77 -25.32
CA ARG A 763 8.45 -22.53 -26.35
C ARG A 763 8.27 -21.04 -26.63
N VAL A 764 8.29 -20.19 -25.60
CA VAL A 764 8.03 -18.75 -25.75
C VAL A 764 9.28 -17.94 -26.14
N ALA A 765 10.46 -18.57 -26.21
CA ALA A 765 11.75 -17.91 -26.43
C ALA A 765 11.78 -16.92 -27.61
N ASN A 766 11.07 -17.28 -28.69
CA ASN A 766 11.07 -16.59 -29.98
C ASN A 766 9.72 -15.91 -30.31
N LEU A 767 8.77 -15.88 -29.38
CA LEU A 767 7.48 -15.21 -29.62
C LEU A 767 7.64 -13.69 -29.63
N PRO A 768 6.97 -12.96 -30.55
CA PRO A 768 7.01 -11.50 -30.57
C PRO A 768 6.30 -10.95 -29.33
N VAL A 769 7.03 -10.19 -28.52
CA VAL A 769 6.49 -9.56 -27.32
C VAL A 769 5.59 -8.39 -27.70
N LYS A 770 4.33 -8.43 -27.26
CA LYS A 770 3.43 -7.28 -27.33
C LYS A 770 3.82 -6.27 -26.26
N LEU A 771 4.13 -5.04 -26.69
CA LEU A 771 4.53 -3.96 -25.81
C LEU A 771 3.34 -3.47 -24.94
N PRO A 772 3.59 -2.99 -23.72
CA PRO A 772 2.54 -2.47 -22.85
C PRO A 772 2.03 -1.10 -23.30
N VAL A 773 0.82 -0.77 -22.86
CA VAL A 773 0.22 0.57 -23.04
C VAL A 773 1.00 1.59 -22.22
N VAL A 774 1.26 1.24 -20.95
CA VAL A 774 2.18 1.95 -20.06
C VAL A 774 2.99 0.97 -19.23
N TRP A 775 4.28 1.28 -19.06
CA TRP A 775 5.08 0.80 -17.93
C TRP A 775 4.76 1.61 -16.68
N LEU A 776 4.81 0.95 -15.53
CA LEU A 776 4.65 1.49 -14.19
C LEU A 776 5.97 1.24 -13.45
N PRO A 777 6.91 2.20 -13.45
CA PRO A 777 8.16 2.08 -12.72
C PRO A 777 7.95 1.77 -11.23
N GLN A 778 8.69 0.77 -10.78
CA GLN A 778 8.69 0.27 -9.40
C GLN A 778 9.11 1.41 -8.45
N ASP A 779 8.46 1.46 -7.28
CA ASP A 779 8.66 2.38 -6.16
C ASP A 779 8.39 3.87 -6.48
N GLU A 780 8.28 4.25 -7.75
CA GLU A 780 7.94 5.59 -8.25
C GLU A 780 6.42 5.79 -8.44
N ILE A 781 5.75 4.80 -9.04
CA ILE A 781 4.33 4.89 -9.43
C ILE A 781 3.52 3.57 -9.30
N GLY A 782 4.14 2.39 -9.32
CA GLY A 782 3.40 1.13 -9.15
C GLY A 782 4.24 -0.13 -8.96
N ASN A 783 3.81 -0.95 -7.99
CA ASN A 783 4.40 -2.22 -7.54
C ASN A 783 3.42 -3.40 -7.55
N SER A 784 2.11 -3.11 -7.53
CA SER A 784 1.03 -4.10 -7.52
C SER A 784 -0.25 -3.47 -8.09
N PRO A 785 -0.26 -3.16 -9.40
CA PRO A 785 -1.43 -2.60 -10.05
C PRO A 785 -2.58 -3.61 -10.08
N SER A 786 -3.81 -3.12 -9.92
CA SER A 786 -5.01 -3.94 -9.91
C SER A 786 -5.99 -3.53 -11.01
N THR A 787 -7.29 -3.78 -10.86
CA THR A 787 -8.33 -3.62 -11.90
C THR A 787 -8.19 -2.32 -12.72
N PRO A 788 -7.87 -2.41 -14.03
CA PRO A 788 -8.02 -1.29 -14.95
C PRO A 788 -9.49 -0.96 -15.17
N SER A 789 -9.82 0.32 -15.33
CA SER A 789 -11.17 0.78 -15.66
C SER A 789 -11.13 2.04 -16.51
N TYR A 790 -12.25 2.38 -17.15
CA TYR A 790 -12.44 3.65 -17.82
C TYR A 790 -12.65 4.78 -16.81
N LEU A 791 -12.31 6.01 -17.21
CA LEU A 791 -12.57 7.24 -16.47
C LEU A 791 -13.50 8.15 -17.29
N ASN A 792 -14.66 8.49 -16.70
CA ASN A 792 -15.72 9.25 -17.36
C ASN A 792 -16.05 10.59 -16.65
N ASP A 793 -15.16 11.06 -15.78
CA ASP A 793 -15.37 12.27 -14.99
C ASP A 793 -14.66 13.50 -15.53
N GLY A 794 -15.35 14.64 -15.46
CA GLY A 794 -14.77 15.97 -15.70
C GLY A 794 -13.96 16.10 -17.01
N PRO A 795 -12.75 16.70 -16.95
CA PRO A 795 -11.86 16.82 -18.12
C PRO A 795 -11.17 15.51 -18.50
N TYR A 796 -11.23 14.47 -17.65
CA TYR A 796 -10.53 13.20 -17.83
C TYR A 796 -11.29 12.16 -18.66
N LYS A 797 -12.47 12.53 -19.18
CA LYS A 797 -13.33 11.66 -19.99
C LYS A 797 -12.56 11.03 -21.16
N GLY A 798 -12.70 9.72 -21.29
CA GLY A 798 -12.02 8.94 -22.33
C GLY A 798 -10.61 8.45 -21.94
N GLN A 799 -10.16 8.73 -20.72
CA GLN A 799 -8.94 8.15 -20.16
C GLN A 799 -9.24 6.87 -19.36
N MET A 800 -8.20 6.25 -18.83
CA MET A 800 -8.30 5.08 -17.96
C MET A 800 -7.78 5.38 -16.55
N ILE A 801 -8.10 4.50 -15.62
CA ILE A 801 -7.56 4.43 -14.26
C ILE A 801 -7.22 2.98 -13.93
N HIS A 802 -6.39 2.77 -12.91
CA HIS A 802 -6.27 1.46 -12.26
C HIS A 802 -6.06 1.63 -10.75
N GLY A 803 -6.51 0.65 -9.98
CA GLY A 803 -6.16 0.54 -8.56
C GLY A 803 -4.69 0.12 -8.36
N GLU A 804 -4.19 0.29 -7.15
CA GLU A 804 -2.83 -0.02 -6.77
C GLU A 804 -2.80 -0.50 -5.31
N VAL A 805 -2.25 -1.70 -5.05
CA VAL A 805 -2.30 -2.43 -3.77
C VAL A 805 -1.11 -2.15 -2.83
N THR A 806 0.03 -1.65 -3.33
CA THR A 806 1.31 -1.58 -2.61
C THR A 806 1.93 -0.17 -2.60
N HIS A 807 1.96 0.50 -3.76
CA HIS A 807 2.17 1.96 -3.85
C HIS A 807 0.90 2.72 -3.48
N GLY A 808 -0.27 2.10 -3.67
CA GLY A 808 -1.53 2.51 -3.09
C GLY A 808 -2.36 3.51 -3.90
N GLY A 809 -3.66 3.50 -3.67
CA GLY A 809 -4.60 4.44 -4.28
C GLY A 809 -4.97 4.09 -5.72
N ILE A 810 -5.25 5.11 -6.53
CA ILE A 810 -5.68 4.98 -7.93
C ILE A 810 -4.75 5.85 -8.79
N LYS A 811 -4.25 5.28 -9.88
CA LYS A 811 -3.42 6.00 -10.87
C LYS A 811 -4.25 6.28 -12.12
N ARG A 812 -3.98 7.39 -12.80
CA ARG A 812 -4.66 7.79 -14.05
C ARG A 812 -3.76 7.48 -15.24
N VAL A 813 -4.34 6.96 -16.32
CA VAL A 813 -3.63 6.58 -17.54
C VAL A 813 -4.28 7.27 -18.75
N TYR A 814 -3.54 8.19 -19.36
CA TYR A 814 -3.86 8.70 -20.70
C TYR A 814 -3.42 7.66 -21.73
N VAL A 815 -4.27 7.35 -22.71
CA VAL A 815 -4.01 6.34 -23.75
C VAL A 815 -4.19 6.96 -25.13
N GLU A 816 -3.28 6.62 -26.06
CA GLU A 816 -3.37 6.97 -27.47
C GLU A 816 -2.97 5.80 -28.38
N LYS A 817 -3.29 5.92 -29.67
CA LYS A 817 -2.89 4.97 -30.72
C LYS A 817 -1.96 5.67 -31.70
N VAL A 818 -0.71 5.24 -31.78
CA VAL A 818 0.28 5.73 -32.75
C VAL A 818 0.54 4.63 -33.76
N ASP A 819 0.20 4.89 -35.02
CA ASP A 819 0.29 3.95 -36.14
C ASP A 819 -0.38 2.59 -35.86
N GLY A 820 -1.49 2.62 -35.10
CA GLY A 820 -2.28 1.46 -34.68
C GLY A 820 -1.86 0.84 -33.34
N GLU A 821 -0.64 1.11 -32.87
CA GLU A 821 -0.14 0.59 -31.60
C GLU A 821 -0.62 1.41 -30.41
N TYR A 822 -1.05 0.74 -29.34
CA TYR A 822 -1.38 1.39 -28.08
C TYR A 822 -0.11 1.88 -27.38
N GLN A 823 -0.17 3.10 -26.86
CA GLN A 823 0.82 3.66 -25.95
C GLN A 823 0.16 4.76 -25.10
N GLY A 824 0.87 5.34 -24.14
CA GLY A 824 0.22 6.27 -23.22
C GLY A 824 1.12 6.80 -22.12
N CYS A 825 0.49 7.42 -21.12
CA CYS A 825 1.15 8.05 -19.99
C CYS A 825 0.42 7.77 -18.68
N VAL A 826 1.15 7.40 -17.63
CA VAL A 826 0.60 7.25 -16.28
C VAL A 826 0.93 8.46 -15.41
N PHE A 827 -0.01 8.83 -14.54
CA PHE A 827 0.06 9.95 -13.59
C PHE A 827 -0.37 9.48 -12.19
N ARG A 828 0.19 10.09 -11.14
CA ARG A 828 -0.44 10.03 -9.80
C ARG A 828 -1.79 10.74 -9.86
N PHE A 829 -2.79 10.20 -9.17
CA PHE A 829 -4.16 10.74 -9.24
C PHE A 829 -4.84 10.81 -7.87
N ILE A 830 -5.19 9.68 -7.26
CA ILE A 830 -5.87 9.63 -5.95
C ILE A 830 -5.05 8.77 -5.00
N GLN A 831 -4.73 9.30 -3.81
CA GLN A 831 -4.21 8.51 -2.68
C GLN A 831 -5.00 8.90 -1.42
N GLY A 832 -4.43 8.84 -0.22
CA GLY A 832 -5.16 9.10 1.03
C GLY A 832 -6.32 8.14 1.35
N LEU A 833 -6.40 7.00 0.64
CA LEU A 833 -7.43 5.97 0.86
C LEU A 833 -7.04 5.02 2.01
N GLU A 834 -8.04 4.34 2.58
CA GLU A 834 -7.94 3.51 3.80
C GLU A 834 -6.95 2.33 3.73
N ALA A 835 -6.76 1.73 2.54
CA ALA A 835 -5.94 0.55 2.32
C ALA A 835 -5.36 0.53 0.89
N GLY A 836 -4.60 -0.52 0.55
CA GLY A 836 -4.21 -0.82 -0.84
C GLY A 836 -5.44 -1.16 -1.68
N VAL A 837 -5.52 -0.68 -2.93
CA VAL A 837 -6.73 -0.78 -3.76
C VAL A 837 -6.69 -2.04 -4.64
N ASN A 838 -7.56 -3.00 -4.33
CA ASN A 838 -7.66 -4.25 -5.09
C ASN A 838 -8.65 -4.20 -6.24
N ARG A 839 -9.82 -3.59 -6.01
CA ARG A 839 -10.94 -3.63 -6.95
C ARG A 839 -11.58 -2.26 -7.03
N ILE A 840 -12.00 -1.87 -8.23
CA ILE A 840 -12.76 -0.67 -8.47
C ILE A 840 -13.95 -0.99 -9.37
N THR A 841 -15.11 -0.40 -9.09
CA THR A 841 -16.29 -0.50 -9.95
C THR A 841 -17.10 0.80 -9.92
N TRP A 842 -17.83 1.08 -11.00
CA TRP A 842 -18.71 2.24 -11.10
C TRP A 842 -20.11 1.87 -10.60
N GLY A 843 -20.63 2.62 -9.62
CA GLY A 843 -21.99 2.42 -9.12
C GLY A 843 -23.06 3.17 -9.91
N PRO A 844 -24.34 2.81 -9.74
CA PRO A 844 -25.46 3.41 -10.47
C PRO A 844 -25.68 4.89 -10.15
N ASP A 845 -25.15 5.40 -9.02
CA ASP A 845 -25.12 6.82 -8.68
C ASP A 845 -24.01 7.60 -9.40
N GLY A 846 -23.23 6.95 -10.27
CA GLY A 846 -22.10 7.53 -10.98
C GLY A 846 -20.97 7.94 -10.03
N ALA A 847 -20.75 7.17 -8.97
CA ALA A 847 -19.56 7.25 -8.11
C ALA A 847 -18.66 6.03 -8.36
N LEU A 848 -17.38 6.18 -8.07
CA LEU A 848 -16.41 5.08 -8.11
C LEU A 848 -16.33 4.43 -6.71
N TYR A 849 -16.57 3.14 -6.64
CA TYR A 849 -16.47 2.34 -5.42
C TYR A 849 -15.12 1.62 -5.42
N VAL A 850 -14.44 1.67 -4.28
CA VAL A 850 -13.02 1.32 -4.14
C VAL A 850 -12.86 0.31 -3.03
N GLY A 851 -12.55 -0.93 -3.42
CA GLY A 851 -12.30 -2.06 -2.54
C GLY A 851 -10.86 -2.11 -2.09
N GLY A 852 -10.65 -1.98 -0.79
CA GLY A 852 -9.38 -2.08 -0.10
C GLY A 852 -9.03 -3.53 0.25
N ILE A 853 -7.74 -3.86 0.20
CA ILE A 853 -7.19 -5.10 0.73
C ILE A 853 -5.79 -4.84 1.31
N GLY A 854 -5.42 -5.67 2.27
CA GLY A 854 -4.14 -5.64 2.98
C GLY A 854 -3.83 -7.00 3.59
N SER A 855 -2.56 -7.19 3.93
CA SER A 855 -2.05 -8.35 4.66
C SER A 855 -1.09 -7.88 5.76
N THR A 856 -0.41 -8.79 6.43
CA THR A 856 0.67 -8.54 7.39
C THR A 856 1.67 -7.50 6.83
N GLY A 857 1.93 -6.43 7.59
CA GLY A 857 2.79 -5.30 7.16
C GLY A 857 2.15 -4.35 6.14
N ASN A 858 0.88 -4.58 5.83
CA ASN A 858 0.03 -3.85 4.88
C ASN A 858 0.69 -3.55 3.52
N TRP A 859 1.60 -4.43 3.09
CA TRP A 859 2.44 -4.27 1.90
C TRP A 859 3.06 -2.87 1.74
N GLY A 860 3.57 -2.28 2.83
CA GLY A 860 4.20 -0.96 2.83
C GLY A 860 3.26 0.21 3.17
N HIS A 861 1.98 -0.06 3.42
CA HIS A 861 1.01 0.94 3.89
C HIS A 861 0.95 1.05 5.42
N THR A 862 2.06 1.47 6.04
CA THR A 862 2.15 1.75 7.48
C THR A 862 1.07 2.74 7.93
N GLY A 863 0.40 2.44 9.05
CA GLY A 863 -0.65 3.30 9.62
C GLY A 863 -2.00 3.27 8.89
N LYS A 864 -2.18 2.37 7.91
CA LYS A 864 -3.43 2.16 7.18
C LYS A 864 -4.14 0.86 7.58
N LEU A 865 -5.42 0.74 7.21
CA LEU A 865 -6.21 -0.46 7.43
C LEU A 865 -5.80 -1.59 6.47
N TRP A 866 -6.01 -2.85 6.88
CA TRP A 866 -5.85 -4.03 6.04
C TRP A 866 -7.13 -4.40 5.25
N TYR A 867 -8.18 -3.61 5.40
CA TYR A 867 -9.48 -3.74 4.74
C TYR A 867 -9.96 -2.35 4.29
N GLY A 868 -10.98 -2.29 3.44
CA GLY A 868 -11.63 -1.01 3.15
C GLY A 868 -12.69 -1.12 2.07
N LEU A 869 -13.67 -0.23 2.13
CA LEU A 869 -14.66 -0.07 1.06
C LEU A 869 -15.14 1.38 1.07
N GLN A 870 -14.61 2.18 0.16
CA GLN A 870 -14.82 3.63 0.11
C GLN A 870 -15.49 4.03 -1.21
N ARG A 871 -16.17 5.18 -1.19
CA ARG A 871 -16.86 5.76 -2.35
C ARG A 871 -16.24 7.13 -2.69
N LEU A 872 -15.96 7.33 -3.96
CA LEU A 872 -15.38 8.56 -4.51
C LEU A 872 -16.37 9.16 -5.51
N LYS A 873 -16.89 10.36 -5.22
CA LYS A 873 -17.85 11.05 -6.08
C LYS A 873 -17.21 12.30 -6.67
N TYR A 874 -17.20 12.42 -8.00
CA TYR A 874 -16.73 13.63 -8.67
C TYR A 874 -17.59 14.85 -8.27
N ASN A 875 -16.92 15.89 -7.78
CA ASN A 875 -17.53 17.07 -7.17
C ASN A 875 -17.48 18.34 -8.05
N GLY A 876 -16.89 18.26 -9.24
CA GLY A 876 -16.78 19.36 -10.19
C GLY A 876 -15.74 20.45 -9.87
N LYS A 877 -15.04 20.38 -8.72
CA LYS A 877 -13.99 21.33 -8.36
C LYS A 877 -12.79 21.15 -9.32
N PRO A 878 -12.21 22.21 -9.88
CA PRO A 878 -11.02 22.09 -10.73
C PRO A 878 -9.78 21.71 -9.90
N ALA A 879 -8.89 20.94 -10.51
CA ALA A 879 -7.52 20.71 -10.04
C ALA A 879 -6.56 21.04 -11.18
N PHE A 880 -5.37 21.54 -10.89
CA PHE A 880 -4.35 21.86 -11.89
C PHE A 880 -3.32 20.73 -11.99
N GLU A 881 -3.28 20.07 -13.14
CA GLU A 881 -2.37 18.95 -13.42
C GLU A 881 -2.16 18.74 -14.93
N MET A 882 -1.21 17.87 -15.28
CA MET A 882 -1.03 17.37 -16.65
C MET A 882 -2.20 16.45 -17.03
N LEU A 883 -3.15 16.97 -17.80
CA LEU A 883 -4.27 16.20 -18.34
C LEU A 883 -3.79 15.09 -19.29
N ALA A 884 -2.81 15.36 -20.15
CA ALA A 884 -2.25 14.39 -21.09
C ALA A 884 -0.80 14.72 -21.47
N VAL A 885 -0.01 13.70 -21.78
CA VAL A 885 1.28 13.83 -22.46
C VAL A 885 1.19 13.02 -23.75
N ARG A 886 1.59 13.62 -24.88
CA ARG A 886 1.46 13.03 -26.23
C ARG A 886 2.78 13.09 -26.97
N ALA A 887 3.09 12.03 -27.72
CA ALA A 887 4.22 12.06 -28.65
C ALA A 887 3.93 12.96 -29.86
N LYS A 888 4.97 13.66 -30.32
CA LYS A 888 5.04 14.34 -31.62
C LYS A 888 6.23 13.79 -32.39
N SER A 889 6.38 14.13 -33.67
CA SER A 889 7.51 13.65 -34.49
C SER A 889 8.87 14.21 -34.04
N ASP A 890 8.87 15.31 -33.28
CA ASP A 890 10.03 16.11 -32.89
C ASP A 890 10.07 16.46 -31.39
N GLY A 891 9.19 15.88 -30.57
CA GLY A 891 9.05 16.24 -29.17
C GLY A 891 7.85 15.62 -28.45
N ILE A 892 7.46 16.23 -27.33
CA ILE A 892 6.25 15.87 -26.56
C ILE A 892 5.35 17.08 -26.32
N GLU A 893 4.03 16.88 -26.40
CA GLU A 893 3.01 17.88 -26.02
C GLU A 893 2.43 17.50 -24.66
N ILE A 894 2.56 18.40 -23.69
CA ILE A 894 1.94 18.34 -22.37
C ILE A 894 0.68 19.23 -22.42
N GLU A 895 -0.47 18.66 -22.12
CA GLU A 895 -1.75 19.36 -21.95
C GLU A 895 -2.13 19.39 -20.48
N PHE A 896 -2.67 20.51 -20.02
CA PHE A 896 -3.06 20.77 -18.64
C PHE A 896 -4.58 20.88 -18.51
N THR A 897 -5.10 20.51 -17.34
CA THR A 897 -6.51 20.72 -16.99
C THR A 897 -6.89 22.20 -16.98
N GLU A 898 -6.01 23.07 -16.49
CA GLU A 898 -6.20 24.52 -16.43
C GLU A 898 -5.08 25.33 -17.09
N PRO A 899 -5.31 26.60 -17.48
CA PRO A 899 -4.27 27.43 -18.11
C PRO A 899 -3.11 27.67 -17.14
N LEU A 900 -1.87 27.60 -17.61
CA LEU A 900 -0.68 28.00 -16.84
C LEU A 900 -0.74 29.49 -16.45
N ALA A 901 -0.34 29.83 -15.23
CA ALA A 901 -0.15 31.23 -14.82
C ALA A 901 0.82 31.97 -15.76
N GLU A 902 0.68 33.29 -15.91
CA GLU A 902 1.48 34.10 -16.84
C GLU A 902 2.99 33.93 -16.58
N GLY A 903 3.79 33.82 -17.64
CA GLY A 903 5.24 33.61 -17.56
C GLY A 903 5.72 32.17 -17.39
N LEU A 904 4.89 31.25 -16.88
CA LEU A 904 5.28 29.83 -16.74
C LEU A 904 5.33 29.08 -18.08
N GLY A 905 6.10 27.99 -18.12
CA GLY A 905 6.15 27.05 -19.24
C GLY A 905 7.15 27.36 -20.36
N TRP A 906 7.84 28.50 -20.33
CA TRP A 906 8.73 28.93 -21.42
C TRP A 906 10.21 28.57 -21.22
N ASN A 907 10.66 28.38 -19.99
CA ASN A 907 12.07 28.13 -19.68
C ASN A 907 12.42 26.65 -19.89
N THR A 908 13.39 26.34 -20.75
CA THR A 908 13.80 24.96 -21.02
C THR A 908 14.50 24.30 -19.84
N ALA A 909 15.05 25.08 -18.91
CA ALA A 909 15.69 24.56 -17.69
C ALA A 909 14.68 24.09 -16.62
N ASP A 910 13.40 24.46 -16.71
CA ASP A 910 12.35 24.04 -15.77
C ASP A 910 12.02 22.53 -15.90
N TYR A 911 12.38 21.90 -17.02
CA TYR A 911 11.96 20.55 -17.37
C TYR A 911 13.07 19.51 -17.13
N ASN A 912 12.81 18.56 -16.23
CA ASN A 912 13.63 17.35 -16.12
C ASN A 912 12.99 16.25 -16.96
N ILE A 913 13.54 16.05 -18.16
CA ILE A 913 13.10 15.00 -19.10
C ILE A 913 14.21 13.95 -19.20
N GLN A 914 13.83 12.67 -19.05
CA GLN A 914 14.74 11.53 -19.17
C GLN A 914 14.10 10.44 -20.02
N GLN A 915 14.89 9.56 -20.64
CA GLN A 915 14.38 8.33 -21.25
C GLN A 915 15.21 7.12 -20.85
N TRP A 916 14.58 5.95 -20.76
CA TRP A 916 15.22 4.65 -20.55
C TRP A 916 14.38 3.53 -21.18
N ARG A 917 14.92 2.32 -21.30
CA ARG A 917 14.15 1.11 -21.62
C ARG A 917 14.21 0.12 -20.48
N TYR A 918 13.32 -0.87 -20.55
CA TYR A 918 13.39 -2.08 -19.75
C TYR A 918 13.74 -3.28 -20.63
N GLU A 919 14.37 -4.29 -20.03
CA GLU A 919 14.66 -5.57 -20.67
C GLU A 919 14.31 -6.70 -19.68
N PRO A 920 13.46 -7.67 -20.07
CA PRO A 920 13.15 -8.83 -19.24
C PRO A 920 14.39 -9.67 -18.92
N THR A 921 14.68 -9.88 -17.64
CA THR A 921 15.72 -10.80 -17.16
C THR A 921 15.13 -11.83 -16.20
N HIS A 922 15.88 -12.87 -15.85
CA HIS A 922 15.43 -13.86 -14.84
C HIS A 922 15.49 -13.34 -13.40
N ASN A 923 16.12 -12.18 -13.16
CA ASN A 923 16.16 -11.54 -11.85
C ASN A 923 14.80 -10.89 -11.54
N TYR A 924 14.47 -10.76 -10.25
CA TYR A 924 13.26 -10.04 -9.83
C TYR A 924 13.39 -8.55 -10.17
N GLY A 925 12.44 -8.01 -10.93
CA GLY A 925 12.48 -6.64 -11.42
C GLY A 925 13.54 -6.43 -12.50
N GLY A 926 13.86 -5.19 -12.82
CA GLY A 926 14.92 -4.89 -13.77
C GLY A 926 15.36 -3.43 -13.77
N PRO A 927 16.65 -3.15 -13.99
CA PRO A 927 17.18 -1.80 -13.99
C PRO A 927 16.62 -0.97 -15.15
N LYS A 928 16.64 0.35 -14.98
CA LYS A 928 16.45 1.31 -16.07
C LYS A 928 17.68 1.27 -16.98
N LEU A 929 17.56 0.66 -18.16
CA LEU A 929 18.65 0.52 -19.12
C LEU A 929 18.68 1.69 -20.11
N ASP A 930 19.88 2.08 -20.51
CA ASP A 930 20.16 3.24 -21.37
C ASP A 930 19.53 4.54 -20.82
N GLN A 931 19.49 4.73 -19.50
CA GLN A 931 18.91 5.93 -18.89
C GLN A 931 19.74 7.17 -19.24
N GLU A 932 19.13 8.12 -19.94
CA GLU A 932 19.77 9.35 -20.38
C GLU A 932 18.84 10.56 -20.23
N ARG A 933 19.41 11.74 -19.92
CA ARG A 933 18.67 13.00 -19.96
C ARG A 933 18.36 13.37 -21.42
N LEU A 934 17.12 13.80 -21.68
CA LEU A 934 16.72 14.36 -22.97
C LEU A 934 16.79 15.89 -22.93
N PRO A 935 17.73 16.55 -23.65
CA PRO A 935 17.78 18.01 -23.69
C PRO A 935 16.55 18.60 -24.40
N VAL A 936 15.88 19.52 -23.72
CA VAL A 936 14.81 20.35 -24.28
C VAL A 936 15.44 21.46 -25.13
N LYS A 937 15.28 21.40 -26.45
CA LYS A 937 15.81 22.38 -27.41
C LYS A 937 15.02 23.68 -27.39
N SER A 938 13.69 23.58 -27.29
CA SER A 938 12.77 24.72 -27.18
C SER A 938 11.51 24.30 -26.41
N ALA A 939 10.90 25.26 -25.73
CA ALA A 939 9.61 25.10 -25.06
C ALA A 939 8.63 26.14 -25.61
N SER A 940 7.45 25.71 -26.04
CA SER A 940 6.42 26.55 -26.64
C SER A 940 5.12 26.44 -25.85
N VAL A 941 4.62 27.56 -25.31
CA VAL A 941 3.30 27.59 -24.66
C VAL A 941 2.23 28.05 -25.66
N SER A 942 1.13 27.33 -25.68
CA SER A 942 -0.06 27.60 -26.50
C SER A 942 -0.80 28.88 -26.11
N LYS A 943 -1.64 29.39 -27.02
CA LYS A 943 -2.36 30.67 -26.85
C LYS A 943 -3.35 30.67 -25.68
N ASP A 944 -4.01 29.55 -25.41
CA ASP A 944 -4.90 29.36 -24.26
C ASP A 944 -4.14 28.98 -22.97
N ARG A 945 -2.81 28.80 -23.07
CA ARG A 945 -1.91 28.36 -22.01
C ARG A 945 -2.25 27.00 -21.40
N LYS A 946 -3.13 26.19 -22.02
CA LYS A 946 -3.44 24.82 -21.60
C LYS A 946 -2.48 23.77 -22.17
N LYS A 947 -1.58 24.13 -23.07
CA LYS A 947 -0.56 23.23 -23.64
C LYS A 947 0.84 23.81 -23.65
N VAL A 948 1.81 22.94 -23.40
CA VAL A 948 3.25 23.13 -23.62
C VAL A 948 3.70 22.12 -24.66
N PHE A 949 4.47 22.54 -25.66
CA PHE A 949 5.25 21.63 -26.50
C PHE A 949 6.74 21.75 -26.17
N LEU A 950 7.40 20.61 -25.97
CA LEU A 950 8.83 20.48 -25.75
C LEU A 950 9.47 19.85 -26.97
N GLU A 951 10.30 20.60 -27.69
CA GLU A 951 11.10 20.09 -28.80
C GLU A 951 12.31 19.35 -28.24
N LEU A 952 12.41 18.04 -28.47
CA LEU A 952 13.43 17.19 -27.83
C LEU A 952 14.55 16.79 -28.80
N GLY A 953 15.75 16.59 -28.26
CA GLY A 953 16.82 15.86 -28.95
C GLY A 953 16.66 14.36 -28.78
N ASN A 954 16.97 13.58 -29.83
CA ASN A 954 17.26 12.13 -29.73
C ASN A 954 16.20 11.25 -29.03
N MET A 955 14.91 11.57 -29.18
CA MET A 955 13.82 10.67 -28.81
C MET A 955 13.99 9.30 -29.50
N LYS A 956 13.83 8.21 -28.74
CA LYS A 956 13.92 6.83 -29.24
C LYS A 956 12.62 6.09 -28.98
N ALA A 957 12.17 5.31 -29.95
CA ALA A 957 11.08 4.35 -29.75
C ALA A 957 11.51 3.22 -28.80
N ASN A 958 10.53 2.49 -28.25
CA ASN A 958 10.70 1.49 -27.19
C ASN A 958 11.43 2.07 -25.97
N ARG A 959 10.97 3.22 -25.48
CA ARG A 959 11.46 3.89 -24.27
C ARG A 959 10.31 4.32 -23.37
N VAL A 960 10.55 4.40 -22.07
CA VAL A 960 9.79 5.27 -21.17
C VAL A 960 10.44 6.65 -21.23
N VAL A 961 9.64 7.70 -21.40
CA VAL A 961 10.03 9.10 -21.28
C VAL A 961 9.40 9.64 -20.00
N TYR A 962 10.24 9.99 -19.04
CA TYR A 962 9.85 10.63 -17.79
C TYR A 962 9.82 12.14 -17.95
N VAL A 963 8.79 12.75 -17.39
CA VAL A 963 8.56 14.20 -17.37
C VAL A 963 8.38 14.61 -15.93
N ARG A 964 9.25 15.49 -15.40
CA ARG A 964 9.01 16.21 -14.14
C ARG A 964 8.99 17.72 -14.38
N LEU A 965 7.95 18.36 -13.85
CA LEU A 965 7.73 19.80 -13.82
C LEU A 965 8.17 20.39 -12.47
N PRO A 966 8.39 21.71 -12.34
CA PRO A 966 8.60 22.35 -11.03
C PRO A 966 7.31 22.32 -10.19
N TYR A 967 7.44 22.04 -8.89
CA TYR A 967 6.30 22.00 -7.97
C TYR A 967 5.67 23.38 -7.71
N ASP A 968 6.43 24.48 -7.91
CA ASP A 968 5.99 25.85 -7.63
C ASP A 968 5.12 26.47 -8.74
N TRP A 969 4.77 25.66 -9.76
CA TRP A 969 3.89 26.05 -10.83
C TRP A 969 2.42 26.07 -10.40
N THR A 970 1.72 27.10 -10.89
CA THR A 970 0.31 27.32 -10.61
C THR A 970 -0.49 27.59 -11.90
N SER A 971 -1.80 27.36 -11.83
CA SER A 971 -2.71 27.80 -12.89
C SER A 971 -2.94 29.32 -12.85
N ALA A 972 -3.49 29.87 -13.93
CA ALA A 972 -3.95 31.25 -13.99
C ALA A 972 -5.10 31.56 -13.00
N GLY A 973 -5.70 30.53 -12.39
CA GLY A 973 -6.64 30.64 -11.27
C GLY A 973 -6.01 30.43 -9.89
N ASP A 974 -4.68 30.55 -9.77
CA ASP A 974 -3.87 30.28 -8.57
C ASP A 974 -4.04 28.85 -7.97
N LEU A 975 -4.42 27.85 -8.78
CA LEU A 975 -4.45 26.45 -8.32
C LEU A 975 -3.04 25.84 -8.35
N GLU A 976 -2.70 25.08 -7.33
CA GLU A 976 -1.42 24.37 -7.22
C GLU A 976 -1.35 23.15 -8.14
N LEU A 977 -0.13 22.81 -8.58
CA LEU A 977 0.12 21.60 -9.34
C LEU A 977 -0.08 20.34 -8.46
N TRP A 978 -1.04 19.50 -8.82
CA TRP A 978 -1.41 18.31 -8.02
C TRP A 978 -0.31 17.23 -8.03
N SER A 979 0.29 16.95 -9.19
CA SER A 979 1.45 16.07 -9.33
C SER A 979 2.37 16.61 -10.42
N THR A 980 3.68 16.56 -10.17
CA THR A 980 4.69 17.10 -11.09
C THR A 980 5.17 16.10 -12.13
N GLU A 981 4.91 14.81 -11.92
CA GLU A 981 5.50 13.71 -12.69
C GLU A 981 4.52 12.98 -13.60
N ALA A 982 5.07 12.50 -14.73
CA ALA A 982 4.39 11.67 -15.70
C ALA A 982 5.38 10.69 -16.36
N TRP A 983 4.97 9.44 -16.57
CA TRP A 983 5.78 8.40 -17.23
C TRP A 983 5.11 8.00 -18.54
N TYR A 984 5.62 8.52 -19.65
CA TYR A 984 5.11 8.27 -21.00
C TYR A 984 5.80 7.05 -21.62
N THR A 985 5.05 6.01 -21.98
CA THR A 985 5.61 4.86 -22.72
C THR A 985 5.55 5.15 -24.22
N MET A 986 6.70 5.17 -24.87
CA MET A 986 6.88 5.54 -26.28
C MET A 986 7.20 4.30 -27.12
N ASN A 987 6.17 3.54 -27.47
CA ASN A 987 6.32 2.36 -28.35
C ASN A 987 6.64 2.77 -29.79
N ARG A 988 6.00 3.84 -30.29
CA ARG A 988 6.22 4.46 -31.60
C ARG A 988 6.37 5.97 -31.46
N ILE A 989 7.12 6.57 -32.39
CA ILE A 989 7.18 8.02 -32.60
C ILE A 989 6.31 8.32 -33.83
N PRO A 990 5.29 9.21 -33.75
CA PRO A 990 4.39 9.45 -34.87
C PRO A 990 5.11 10.15 -36.03
N ALA A 991 4.93 9.64 -37.25
CA ALA A 991 5.47 10.27 -38.45
C ALA A 991 4.70 11.55 -38.83
N GLY A 992 5.43 12.60 -39.22
CA GLY A 992 4.85 13.81 -39.85
C GLY A 992 3.92 14.67 -38.98
N LYS A 993 3.96 14.51 -37.65
CA LYS A 993 3.13 15.26 -36.69
C LYS A 993 3.99 16.09 -35.74
N PRO A 994 4.63 17.19 -36.21
CA PRO A 994 5.46 18.02 -35.34
C PRO A 994 4.64 18.77 -34.30
N GLY A 995 5.30 19.22 -33.25
CA GLY A 995 4.71 20.11 -32.26
C GLY A 995 4.40 21.51 -32.78
N PHE A 996 3.56 22.24 -32.06
CA PHE A 996 3.34 23.66 -32.32
C PHE A 996 4.53 24.47 -31.81
N LYS A 997 4.93 25.52 -32.54
CA LYS A 997 5.99 26.44 -32.12
C LYS A 997 5.43 27.81 -31.77
N ALA A 998 5.90 28.40 -30.68
CA ALA A 998 5.51 29.72 -30.21
C ALA A 998 6.74 30.47 -29.66
N THR A 999 6.80 31.78 -29.90
CA THR A 999 7.88 32.62 -29.37
C THR A 999 7.62 32.94 -27.90
N ALA A 1000 8.59 32.65 -27.03
CA ALA A 1000 8.51 33.05 -25.63
C ALA A 1000 8.44 34.59 -25.50
N PRO A 1001 7.53 35.14 -24.67
CA PRO A 1001 7.55 36.54 -24.32
C PRO A 1001 8.81 36.85 -23.51
N ALA A 1002 9.28 38.09 -23.57
CA ALA A 1002 10.33 38.55 -22.64
C ALA A 1002 9.81 38.40 -21.19
N PRO A 1003 10.60 37.82 -20.26
CA PRO A 1003 10.18 37.71 -18.87
C PRO A 1003 9.97 39.12 -18.29
N PRO A 1004 8.95 39.32 -17.44
CA PRO A 1004 8.70 40.62 -16.82
C PRO A 1004 9.91 41.00 -15.93
N ALA A 1005 10.37 42.25 -16.07
CA ALA A 1005 11.45 42.75 -15.24
C ALA A 1005 11.02 42.83 -13.77
N PRO A 1006 11.94 42.60 -12.80
CA PRO A 1006 11.62 42.79 -11.39
C PRO A 1006 11.06 44.19 -11.09
N ASN A 1007 10.14 44.24 -10.14
CA ASN A 1007 9.40 45.43 -9.71
C ASN A 1007 8.58 46.07 -10.84
N THR A 1008 8.00 45.23 -11.71
CA THR A 1008 6.99 45.65 -12.69
C THR A 1008 5.70 44.83 -12.53
N LEU A 1009 4.58 45.42 -12.93
CA LEU A 1009 3.30 44.72 -13.01
C LEU A 1009 3.04 44.27 -14.45
N THR A 1010 2.61 43.02 -14.62
CA THR A 1010 2.19 42.51 -15.94
C THR A 1010 0.92 43.21 -16.44
N ALA A 1011 0.54 42.96 -17.69
CA ALA A 1011 -0.72 43.46 -18.23
C ALA A 1011 -1.95 42.89 -17.51
N ALA A 1012 -1.89 41.61 -17.09
CA ALA A 1012 -2.92 40.98 -16.29
C ALA A 1012 -3.00 41.60 -14.89
N GLU A 1013 -1.86 41.79 -14.22
CA GLU A 1013 -1.81 42.36 -12.87
C GLU A 1013 -2.36 43.79 -12.82
N LYS A 1014 -2.01 44.64 -13.81
CA LYS A 1014 -2.59 45.98 -13.94
C LYS A 1014 -4.11 45.95 -14.13
N LYS A 1015 -4.61 45.00 -14.93
CA LYS A 1015 -6.06 44.82 -15.18
C LYS A 1015 -6.80 44.33 -13.94
N GLU A 1016 -6.16 43.51 -13.12
CA GLU A 1016 -6.68 43.02 -11.83
C GLU A 1016 -6.61 44.05 -10.69
N GLY A 1017 -6.00 45.23 -10.90
CA GLY A 1017 -5.89 46.27 -9.87
C GLY A 1017 -4.74 46.09 -8.88
N TRP A 1018 -3.72 45.28 -9.22
CA TRP A 1018 -2.49 45.23 -8.44
C TRP A 1018 -1.76 46.58 -8.44
N LYS A 1019 -1.11 46.90 -7.33
CA LYS A 1019 -0.21 48.03 -7.13
C LYS A 1019 1.16 47.54 -6.69
N LEU A 1020 2.23 48.21 -7.13
CA LEU A 1020 3.56 48.03 -6.53
C LEU A 1020 3.63 48.83 -5.22
N LEU A 1021 4.15 48.20 -4.18
CA LEU A 1021 4.58 48.86 -2.94
C LEU A 1021 6.08 49.17 -2.95
N PHE A 1022 6.82 48.69 -3.95
CA PHE A 1022 8.22 49.00 -4.17
C PHE A 1022 8.52 49.05 -5.69
N ASP A 1023 9.21 50.09 -6.13
CA ASP A 1023 9.48 50.38 -7.55
C ASP A 1023 10.85 49.88 -8.04
N GLY A 1024 11.63 49.22 -7.17
CA GLY A 1024 13.00 48.77 -7.46
C GLY A 1024 14.06 49.89 -7.42
N LYS A 1025 13.71 51.11 -7.01
CA LYS A 1025 14.57 52.30 -7.13
C LYS A 1025 14.55 53.22 -5.92
N THR A 1026 13.43 53.31 -5.21
CA THR A 1026 13.21 54.22 -4.09
C THR A 1026 12.53 53.51 -2.93
N THR A 1027 12.75 54.01 -1.72
CA THR A 1027 12.10 53.56 -0.48
C THR A 1027 10.73 54.22 -0.26
N LYS A 1028 10.15 54.85 -1.28
CA LYS A 1028 8.90 55.61 -1.19
C LYS A 1028 7.73 54.70 -0.78
N GLY A 1029 6.87 55.17 0.13
CA GLY A 1029 5.77 54.39 0.66
C GLY A 1029 6.14 53.55 1.89
N TRP A 1030 7.41 53.60 2.33
CA TRP A 1030 7.91 52.92 3.52
C TRP A 1030 8.52 53.91 4.51
N ARG A 1031 8.25 53.68 5.79
CA ARG A 1031 8.84 54.41 6.92
C ARG A 1031 9.12 53.45 8.06
N ASN A 1032 10.01 53.81 8.97
CA ASN A 1032 10.21 53.00 10.17
C ASN A 1032 9.06 53.16 11.18
N PHE A 1033 8.83 52.12 11.99
CA PHE A 1033 7.92 52.18 13.13
C PHE A 1033 8.25 53.37 14.06
N LYS A 1034 7.22 54.11 14.47
CA LYS A 1034 7.28 55.38 15.22
C LYS A 1034 8.15 56.50 14.60
N LYS A 1035 8.58 56.37 13.33
CA LYS A 1035 9.38 57.38 12.60
C LYS A 1035 8.64 57.89 11.36
N LYS A 1036 8.94 59.13 10.96
CA LYS A 1036 8.36 59.79 9.76
C LYS A 1036 9.10 59.48 8.45
N THR A 1037 10.28 58.86 8.55
CA THR A 1037 11.15 58.53 7.42
C THR A 1037 11.72 57.13 7.62
N ILE A 1038 12.24 56.55 6.54
CA ILE A 1038 13.06 55.34 6.62
C ILE A 1038 14.49 55.67 7.10
N GLY A 1039 15.10 54.74 7.83
CA GLY A 1039 16.46 54.81 8.34
C GLY A 1039 17.50 54.35 7.31
N LYS A 1040 18.78 54.67 7.54
CA LYS A 1040 19.86 54.46 6.56
C LYS A 1040 20.31 53.00 6.40
N ALA A 1041 19.92 52.11 7.33
CA ALA A 1041 20.16 50.68 7.20
C ALA A 1041 19.35 50.08 6.02
N TRP A 1042 18.14 50.58 5.77
CA TRP A 1042 17.30 50.14 4.66
C TRP A 1042 17.66 50.87 3.36
N GLN A 1043 18.17 50.12 2.39
CA GLN A 1043 18.77 50.64 1.16
C GLN A 1043 18.16 49.95 -0.07
N VAL A 1044 18.30 50.59 -1.24
CA VAL A 1044 17.98 49.93 -2.52
C VAL A 1044 19.26 49.38 -3.12
N SER A 1045 19.32 48.07 -3.31
CA SER A 1045 20.48 47.35 -3.86
C SER A 1045 20.01 46.32 -4.89
N ASP A 1046 20.56 46.35 -6.11
CA ASP A 1046 20.22 45.47 -7.24
C ASP A 1046 18.72 45.30 -7.53
N GLY A 1047 17.95 46.38 -7.35
CA GLY A 1047 16.49 46.36 -7.52
C GLY A 1047 15.74 45.65 -6.40
N ALA A 1048 16.34 45.46 -5.23
CA ALA A 1048 15.72 44.99 -4.01
C ALA A 1048 15.81 46.03 -2.90
N LEU A 1049 14.82 46.04 -2.01
CA LEU A 1049 14.85 46.73 -0.73
C LEU A 1049 15.60 45.84 0.26
N MET A 1050 16.79 46.28 0.69
CA MET A 1050 17.75 45.50 1.46
C MET A 1050 17.97 46.13 2.84
N LEU A 1051 18.01 45.30 3.87
CA LEU A 1051 18.52 45.68 5.20
C LEU A 1051 20.04 45.51 5.26
N SER A 1052 20.77 46.59 5.57
CA SER A 1052 22.22 46.57 5.79
C SER A 1052 22.54 46.48 7.28
N THR A 1053 23.21 45.40 7.67
CA THR A 1053 23.50 45.04 9.07
C THR A 1053 24.93 45.35 9.50
N SER A 1054 25.63 46.21 8.74
CA SER A 1054 27.07 46.51 8.94
C SER A 1054 27.44 47.03 10.35
N LYS A 1055 26.44 47.47 11.14
CA LYS A 1055 26.51 47.74 12.57
C LYS A 1055 25.16 47.42 13.21
N LEU A 1056 25.17 46.85 14.41
CA LEU A 1056 23.98 46.61 15.21
C LEU A 1056 23.84 47.66 16.33
N ASP A 1057 22.61 47.89 16.77
CA ASP A 1057 22.22 48.67 17.94
C ASP A 1057 21.25 47.80 18.78
N GLY A 1058 21.79 47.15 19.81
CA GLY A 1058 21.11 46.02 20.46
C GLY A 1058 21.01 44.82 19.51
N TRP A 1059 19.79 44.34 19.27
CA TRP A 1059 19.47 43.21 18.39
C TRP A 1059 19.03 43.64 16.97
N GLN A 1060 18.87 44.94 16.72
CA GLN A 1060 18.48 45.51 15.42
C GLN A 1060 19.67 46.18 14.71
N SER A 1061 19.51 46.54 13.45
CA SER A 1061 20.52 47.29 12.70
C SER A 1061 20.59 48.75 13.16
N ALA A 1062 21.80 49.29 13.30
CA ALA A 1062 22.00 50.69 13.68
C ALA A 1062 21.47 51.63 12.57
N GLU A 1063 20.68 52.65 12.95
CA GLU A 1063 19.85 53.44 12.02
C GLU A 1063 18.84 52.61 11.18
N GLY A 1064 18.43 51.43 11.67
CA GLY A 1064 17.37 50.59 11.13
C GLY A 1064 16.10 50.60 12.00
N GLY A 1065 15.69 49.41 12.41
CA GLY A 1065 14.40 49.05 12.97
C GLY A 1065 13.39 48.58 11.90
N ASP A 1066 12.25 48.07 12.34
CA ASP A 1066 11.19 47.58 11.46
C ASP A 1066 10.64 48.71 10.55
N ILE A 1067 10.33 48.38 9.30
CA ILE A 1067 9.70 49.30 8.34
C ILE A 1067 8.29 48.87 8.02
N LEU A 1068 7.41 49.83 7.75
CA LEU A 1068 6.00 49.59 7.47
C LEU A 1068 5.47 50.48 6.34
N THR A 1069 4.42 50.00 5.68
CA THR A 1069 3.73 50.70 4.59
C THR A 1069 3.06 51.98 5.10
N GLU A 1070 3.14 53.08 4.35
CA GLU A 1070 2.38 54.30 4.67
C GLU A 1070 0.85 54.05 4.64
N GLU A 1071 0.37 53.22 3.72
CA GLU A 1071 -1.03 52.78 3.62
C GLU A 1071 -1.35 51.62 4.61
N GLN A 1072 -2.64 51.50 4.96
CA GLN A 1072 -3.19 50.39 5.74
C GLN A 1072 -4.23 49.60 4.94
N PHE A 1073 -4.20 48.27 5.07
CA PHE A 1073 -5.01 47.32 4.34
C PHE A 1073 -5.86 46.46 5.28
N GLN A 1074 -6.99 45.95 4.78
CA GLN A 1074 -7.93 45.10 5.53
C GLN A 1074 -8.09 43.77 4.80
N ASP A 1075 -8.76 43.79 3.65
CA ASP A 1075 -8.89 42.65 2.75
C ASP A 1075 -7.96 42.85 1.56
N TYR A 1076 -7.03 41.92 1.36
CA TYR A 1076 -5.96 42.06 0.38
C TYR A 1076 -5.32 40.73 -0.04
N ASP A 1077 -4.67 40.76 -1.19
CA ASP A 1077 -3.78 39.74 -1.72
C ASP A 1077 -2.41 40.40 -1.88
N PHE A 1078 -1.47 40.06 -1.00
CA PHE A 1078 -0.12 40.61 -0.96
C PHE A 1078 0.87 39.57 -1.48
N ARG A 1079 1.79 39.97 -2.36
CA ARG A 1079 2.84 39.11 -2.92
C ARG A 1079 4.19 39.82 -2.78
N ILE A 1080 5.20 39.06 -2.37
CA ILE A 1080 6.57 39.54 -2.15
C ILE A 1080 7.57 38.44 -2.48
N GLU A 1081 8.72 38.81 -3.04
CA GLU A 1081 9.88 37.92 -3.08
C GLU A 1081 10.88 38.34 -2.02
N TRP A 1082 11.43 37.37 -1.30
CA TRP A 1082 12.45 37.58 -0.28
C TRP A 1082 13.66 36.67 -0.50
N LYS A 1083 14.82 37.14 -0.06
CA LYS A 1083 16.09 36.40 0.02
C LYS A 1083 16.74 36.80 1.34
N ILE A 1084 17.37 35.87 2.04
CA ILE A 1084 18.04 36.12 3.32
C ILE A 1084 19.48 35.59 3.30
N GLU A 1085 20.35 36.14 4.14
CA GLU A 1085 21.71 35.63 4.35
C GLU A 1085 21.70 34.30 5.13
N PRO A 1086 22.81 33.53 5.10
CA PRO A 1086 22.95 32.31 5.88
C PRO A 1086 22.72 32.53 7.37
N CYS A 1087 21.91 31.64 7.98
CA CYS A 1087 21.50 31.71 9.38
C CYS A 1087 20.82 33.04 9.78
N GLY A 1088 20.20 33.74 8.83
CA GLY A 1088 19.53 35.02 9.09
C GLY A 1088 18.07 34.90 9.54
N ASN A 1089 17.59 35.93 10.24
CA ASN A 1089 16.20 36.11 10.69
C ASN A 1089 15.59 37.45 10.22
N SER A 1090 14.32 37.43 9.86
CA SER A 1090 13.46 38.59 9.57
C SER A 1090 12.00 38.11 9.49
N GLY A 1091 11.05 38.96 9.13
CA GLY A 1091 9.65 38.60 9.09
C GLY A 1091 8.78 39.55 8.29
N ILE A 1092 7.64 39.03 7.83
CA ILE A 1092 6.59 39.78 7.15
C ILE A 1092 5.42 39.88 8.11
N ILE A 1093 5.35 41.00 8.84
CA ILE A 1093 4.32 41.28 9.84
C ILE A 1093 3.15 41.98 9.14
N PHE A 1094 1.91 41.61 9.46
CA PHE A 1094 0.71 42.11 8.76
C PHE A 1094 -0.44 42.40 9.73
N ASN A 1095 -1.46 43.14 9.26
CA ASN A 1095 -2.56 43.67 10.08
C ASN A 1095 -2.11 44.47 11.32
N ALA A 1096 -0.87 44.96 11.33
CA ALA A 1096 -0.27 45.62 12.48
C ALA A 1096 -0.73 47.08 12.62
N VAL A 1097 -0.81 47.59 13.84
CA VAL A 1097 -1.19 48.98 14.10
C VAL A 1097 -0.10 49.72 14.86
N GLU A 1098 0.14 50.96 14.47
CA GLU A 1098 1.01 51.88 15.20
C GLU A 1098 0.16 52.72 16.15
N ASP A 1099 0.41 52.58 17.45
CA ASP A 1099 -0.29 53.27 18.54
C ASP A 1099 0.72 53.48 19.67
N ASP A 1100 0.63 54.60 20.39
CA ASP A 1100 1.58 54.98 21.43
C ASP A 1100 1.72 53.92 22.55
N LYS A 1101 0.69 53.08 22.76
CA LYS A 1101 0.66 52.02 23.79
C LYS A 1101 1.57 50.81 23.49
N PHE A 1102 2.10 50.68 22.27
CA PHE A 1102 2.93 49.54 21.86
C PHE A 1102 4.34 50.01 21.50
N ASP A 1103 5.37 49.36 22.01
CA ASP A 1103 6.78 49.70 21.78
C ASP A 1103 7.37 49.03 20.53
N TYR A 1104 6.73 47.97 20.04
CA TYR A 1104 7.14 47.25 18.83
C TYR A 1104 5.94 46.82 17.98
N ILE A 1105 6.13 46.72 16.65
CA ILE A 1105 5.06 46.43 15.70
C ILE A 1105 4.49 44.99 15.85
N TRP A 1106 5.34 44.03 16.21
CA TRP A 1106 4.98 42.63 16.48
C TRP A 1106 4.08 42.44 17.71
N GLN A 1107 3.88 43.45 18.56
CA GLN A 1107 2.88 43.39 19.65
C GLN A 1107 1.43 43.47 19.15
N THR A 1108 1.22 43.68 17.85
CA THR A 1108 -0.11 43.83 17.24
C THR A 1108 -0.35 42.97 16.01
N GLY A 1109 0.62 42.92 15.09
CA GLY A 1109 0.49 42.17 13.85
C GLY A 1109 0.96 40.72 13.98
N PRO A 1110 0.17 39.74 13.48
CA PRO A 1110 0.70 38.41 13.19
C PRO A 1110 1.79 38.45 12.12
N GLU A 1111 2.60 37.40 12.06
CA GLU A 1111 3.85 37.36 11.31
C GLU A 1111 3.95 36.10 10.45
N MET A 1112 4.27 36.27 9.16
CA MET A 1112 4.78 35.20 8.32
C MET A 1112 6.31 35.24 8.38
N GLN A 1113 6.88 34.19 8.95
CA GLN A 1113 8.30 34.12 9.31
C GLN A 1113 9.23 34.06 8.09
N VAL A 1114 10.40 34.71 8.17
CA VAL A 1114 11.44 34.74 7.12
C VAL A 1114 12.78 34.32 7.72
N LEU A 1115 13.13 33.04 7.59
CA LEU A 1115 14.27 32.43 8.27
C LEU A 1115 15.16 31.62 7.32
N ASP A 1116 16.43 31.44 7.68
CA ASP A 1116 17.22 30.29 7.22
C ASP A 1116 17.03 29.09 8.16
N ASN A 1117 16.14 28.18 7.77
CA ASN A 1117 15.81 26.97 8.52
C ASN A 1117 17.01 26.03 8.74
N ALA A 1118 18.07 26.13 7.93
CA ALA A 1118 19.18 25.18 7.99
C ALA A 1118 20.10 25.39 9.21
N CYS A 1119 20.20 26.62 9.72
CA CYS A 1119 21.16 26.97 10.79
C CYS A 1119 20.75 28.11 11.73
N HIS A 1120 19.63 28.82 11.53
CA HIS A 1120 19.20 29.79 12.55
C HIS A 1120 18.68 29.07 13.80
N PRO A 1121 19.14 29.40 15.03
CA PRO A 1121 18.74 28.69 16.26
C PRO A 1121 17.23 28.58 16.49
N ASP A 1122 16.46 29.60 16.09
CA ASP A 1122 14.99 29.59 16.28
C ASP A 1122 14.28 28.52 15.41
N ALA A 1123 14.92 28.03 14.34
CA ALA A 1123 14.37 26.96 13.47
C ALA A 1123 14.24 25.59 14.17
N LEU A 1124 14.88 25.42 15.34
CA LEU A 1124 14.70 24.27 16.23
C LEU A 1124 13.26 24.19 16.76
N ILE A 1125 12.55 25.31 16.84
CA ILE A 1125 11.12 25.37 17.18
C ILE A 1125 10.33 25.26 15.86
N GLU A 1126 9.56 24.20 15.70
CA GLU A 1126 8.86 23.87 14.44
C GLU A 1126 7.90 24.96 13.95
N LYS A 1127 7.38 25.81 14.85
CA LYS A 1127 6.49 26.94 14.53
C LYS A 1127 7.21 28.28 14.29
N HIS A 1128 8.53 28.28 14.28
CA HIS A 1128 9.38 29.45 14.12
C HIS A 1128 10.17 29.42 12.79
N ARG A 1129 9.81 28.53 11.86
CA ARG A 1129 10.48 28.31 10.57
C ARG A 1129 9.92 29.20 9.46
N ALA A 1130 10.68 29.35 8.39
CA ALA A 1130 10.32 30.17 7.24
C ALA A 1130 8.98 29.76 6.61
N GLY A 1131 8.04 30.72 6.52
CA GLY A 1131 6.69 30.52 6.02
C GLY A 1131 5.62 30.26 7.07
N ASP A 1132 6.02 29.92 8.30
CA ASP A 1132 5.09 29.69 9.41
C ASP A 1132 4.31 30.95 9.77
N LEU A 1133 3.14 30.74 10.38
CA LEU A 1133 2.49 31.77 11.17
C LEU A 1133 3.13 31.74 12.56
N TYR A 1134 4.11 32.62 12.77
CA TYR A 1134 5.11 32.56 13.85
C TYR A 1134 4.50 32.22 15.22
N ASP A 1135 4.99 31.15 15.86
CA ASP A 1135 4.55 30.57 17.15
C ASP A 1135 3.10 30.05 17.22
N LEU A 1136 2.27 30.31 16.22
CA LEU A 1136 0.89 29.84 16.16
C LEU A 1136 0.76 28.52 15.39
N ILE A 1137 1.15 28.50 14.10
CA ILE A 1137 0.90 27.40 13.16
C ILE A 1137 2.14 27.19 12.28
N ALA A 1138 2.74 26.00 12.37
CA ALA A 1138 3.80 25.56 11.47
C ALA A 1138 3.27 25.29 10.05
N CYS A 1139 4.14 25.41 9.05
CA CYS A 1139 3.85 25.04 7.67
C CYS A 1139 3.43 23.57 7.55
N LYS A 1140 2.38 23.30 6.76
CA LYS A 1140 2.01 21.91 6.39
C LYS A 1140 3.10 21.21 5.58
N PHE A 1141 3.90 21.97 4.83
CA PHE A 1141 5.00 21.49 4.00
C PHE A 1141 6.16 22.50 4.05
N GLU A 1142 7.38 22.04 4.34
CA GLU A 1142 8.56 22.89 4.27
C GLU A 1142 8.96 23.10 2.79
N THR A 1143 8.66 24.30 2.25
CA THR A 1143 8.87 24.64 0.83
C THR A 1143 9.90 25.75 0.62
N VAL A 1144 10.61 26.14 1.68
CA VAL A 1144 11.62 27.20 1.63
C VAL A 1144 12.81 26.77 0.77
N LYS A 1145 13.38 27.72 0.02
CA LYS A 1145 14.65 27.53 -0.69
C LYS A 1145 15.81 27.96 0.20
N PRO A 1146 16.99 27.34 0.08
CA PRO A 1146 18.18 27.71 0.84
C PRO A 1146 18.49 29.21 0.84
N SER A 1147 19.15 29.68 1.90
CA SER A 1147 19.64 31.06 2.00
C SER A 1147 20.45 31.48 0.77
N GLY A 1148 20.42 32.78 0.46
CA GLY A 1148 20.91 33.33 -0.79
C GLY A 1148 20.00 33.14 -2.01
N GLN A 1149 18.96 32.30 -1.97
CA GLN A 1149 17.97 32.16 -3.05
C GLN A 1149 16.72 33.03 -2.84
N TRP A 1150 16.01 33.31 -3.94
CA TRP A 1150 14.74 34.05 -3.93
C TRP A 1150 13.55 33.13 -3.70
N ASN A 1151 12.89 33.32 -2.56
CA ASN A 1151 11.62 32.72 -2.15
C ASN A 1151 10.44 33.62 -2.56
N LYS A 1152 9.33 33.03 -2.99
CA LYS A 1152 8.07 33.75 -3.31
C LYS A 1152 7.09 33.55 -2.16
N ALA A 1153 6.68 34.62 -1.47
CA ALA A 1153 5.65 34.57 -0.44
C ALA A 1153 4.37 35.30 -0.88
N ARG A 1154 3.22 34.78 -0.43
CA ARG A 1154 1.91 35.41 -0.60
C ARG A 1154 1.13 35.36 0.71
N ILE A 1155 0.53 36.48 1.08
CA ILE A 1155 -0.36 36.60 2.24
C ILE A 1155 -1.70 37.10 1.71
N ARG A 1156 -2.76 36.30 1.88
CA ARG A 1156 -4.11 36.69 1.49
C ARG A 1156 -5.00 36.75 2.72
N VAL A 1157 -5.59 37.92 2.95
CA VAL A 1157 -6.62 38.14 3.97
C VAL A 1157 -7.90 38.50 3.25
N LYS A 1158 -8.97 37.75 3.48
CA LYS A 1158 -10.31 38.11 3.01
C LYS A 1158 -11.38 37.69 4.00
N ASP A 1159 -12.19 38.63 4.46
CA ASP A 1159 -13.30 38.42 5.41
C ASP A 1159 -12.84 37.73 6.73
N GLY A 1160 -11.56 37.88 7.07
CA GLY A 1160 -10.90 37.21 8.20
C GLY A 1160 -10.23 35.87 7.87
N GLN A 1161 -10.50 35.25 6.71
CA GLN A 1161 -9.74 34.09 6.24
C GLN A 1161 -8.31 34.52 5.91
N LEU A 1162 -7.33 33.91 6.60
CA LEU A 1162 -5.91 34.03 6.34
C LEU A 1162 -5.42 32.80 5.59
N ASP A 1163 -4.72 33.02 4.49
CA ASP A 1163 -3.96 32.00 3.78
C ASP A 1163 -2.52 32.51 3.56
N LEU A 1164 -1.53 31.66 3.85
CA LEU A 1164 -0.11 31.90 3.55
C LEU A 1164 0.35 30.91 2.47
N TRP A 1165 1.07 31.40 1.45
CA TRP A 1165 1.78 30.55 0.49
C TRP A 1165 3.27 30.86 0.49
N LEU A 1166 4.07 29.82 0.40
CA LEU A 1166 5.50 29.88 0.14
C LEU A 1166 5.81 29.03 -1.10
N ASN A 1167 6.55 29.60 -2.05
CA ASN A 1167 6.96 28.97 -3.31
C ASN A 1167 5.82 28.19 -4.02
N GLY A 1168 4.68 28.86 -4.22
CA GLY A 1168 3.54 28.33 -4.97
C GLY A 1168 2.61 27.39 -4.18
N ARG A 1169 3.02 26.89 -3.00
CA ARG A 1169 2.21 26.02 -2.13
C ARG A 1169 1.56 26.80 -1.00
N LYS A 1170 0.29 26.53 -0.69
CA LYS A 1170 -0.37 27.03 0.52
C LYS A 1170 0.16 26.25 1.72
N VAL A 1171 0.91 26.93 2.58
CA VAL A 1171 1.58 26.33 3.74
C VAL A 1171 0.79 26.47 5.03
N VAL A 1172 -0.01 27.54 5.18
CA VAL A 1172 -0.88 27.78 6.34
C VAL A 1172 -2.24 28.31 5.88
N SER A 1173 -3.31 27.90 6.57
CA SER A 1173 -4.68 28.38 6.36
C SER A 1173 -5.42 28.43 7.69
N THR A 1174 -6.05 29.56 8.05
CA THR A 1174 -6.81 29.72 9.31
C THR A 1174 -7.79 30.88 9.21
N THR A 1175 -8.78 30.94 10.11
CA THR A 1175 -9.73 32.05 10.16
C THR A 1175 -9.43 32.93 11.37
N MET A 1176 -9.02 34.17 11.13
CA MET A 1176 -8.75 35.14 12.18
C MET A 1176 -10.04 35.65 12.84
N PHE A 1177 -9.91 36.18 14.05
CA PHE A 1177 -10.97 36.85 14.83
C PHE A 1177 -12.13 35.95 15.33
N THR A 1178 -12.02 34.62 15.19
CA THR A 1178 -12.98 33.65 15.74
C THR A 1178 -12.63 33.26 17.20
N PRO A 1179 -13.47 32.47 17.90
CA PRO A 1179 -13.08 31.87 19.19
C PRO A 1179 -11.84 30.99 19.11
N GLU A 1180 -11.69 30.22 18.02
CA GLU A 1180 -10.56 29.32 17.77
C GLU A 1180 -9.26 30.13 17.59
N TRP A 1181 -9.32 31.26 16.89
CA TRP A 1181 -8.20 32.21 16.78
C TRP A 1181 -7.75 32.75 18.14
N LYS A 1182 -8.70 33.11 19.01
CA LYS A 1182 -8.39 33.57 20.38
C LYS A 1182 -7.76 32.46 21.22
N GLN A 1183 -8.25 31.23 21.09
CA GLN A 1183 -7.68 30.08 21.80
C GLN A 1183 -6.26 29.76 21.31
N LEU A 1184 -6.00 29.89 19.99
CA LEU A 1184 -4.69 29.71 19.38
C LEU A 1184 -3.67 30.73 19.94
N ILE A 1185 -4.06 32.00 20.06
CA ILE A 1185 -3.22 33.04 20.70
C ILE A 1185 -3.02 32.76 22.20
N ALA A 1186 -4.07 32.38 22.94
CA ALA A 1186 -3.99 32.07 24.36
C ALA A 1186 -3.06 30.87 24.68
N ASN A 1187 -2.87 29.98 23.71
CA ASN A 1187 -1.97 28.83 23.78
C ASN A 1187 -0.55 29.11 23.25
N SER A 1188 -0.20 30.38 22.98
CA SER A 1188 1.10 30.82 22.42
C SER A 1188 1.83 31.79 23.37
N LYS A 1189 3.05 32.21 23.01
CA LYS A 1189 3.81 33.25 23.74
C LYS A 1189 3.14 34.64 23.71
N PHE A 1190 2.18 34.85 22.82
CA PHE A 1190 1.45 36.12 22.69
C PHE A 1190 0.23 36.26 23.62
N LYS A 1191 -0.08 35.25 24.45
CA LYS A 1191 -1.25 35.24 25.35
C LYS A 1191 -1.38 36.49 26.25
N ASP A 1192 -0.26 37.09 26.62
CA ASP A 1192 -0.17 38.28 27.50
C ASP A 1192 -0.08 39.60 26.71
N MET A 1193 -0.23 39.57 25.38
CA MET A 1193 -0.17 40.73 24.48
C MET A 1193 -1.57 41.10 23.96
N PRO A 1194 -2.35 41.96 24.66
CA PRO A 1194 -3.77 42.20 24.35
C PRO A 1194 -4.03 42.90 23.00
N GLY A 1195 -2.99 43.40 22.32
CA GLY A 1195 -3.08 43.95 20.97
C GLY A 1195 -2.87 42.92 19.84
N PHE A 1196 -2.31 41.75 20.14
CA PHE A 1196 -1.82 40.81 19.13
C PHE A 1196 -2.97 40.14 18.37
N GLY A 1197 -2.92 40.17 17.04
CA GLY A 1197 -3.91 39.52 16.17
C GLY A 1197 -5.34 40.06 16.33
N ALA A 1198 -5.52 41.24 16.92
CA ALA A 1198 -6.82 41.80 17.28
C ALA A 1198 -7.43 42.73 16.21
N TYR A 1199 -6.60 43.25 15.29
CA TYR A 1199 -6.99 44.28 14.33
C TYR A 1199 -7.30 43.69 12.95
N LYS A 1200 -8.42 44.11 12.35
CA LYS A 1200 -8.81 43.70 10.99
C LYS A 1200 -8.11 44.48 9.90
N LYS A 1201 -7.69 45.72 10.21
CA LYS A 1201 -7.05 46.65 9.29
C LYS A 1201 -5.75 47.15 9.91
N GLY A 1202 -4.67 47.12 9.14
CA GLY A 1202 -3.35 47.56 9.61
C GLY A 1202 -2.33 47.70 8.49
N HIS A 1203 -1.10 48.00 8.87
CA HIS A 1203 0.05 48.10 7.97
C HIS A 1203 0.61 46.72 7.64
N ILE A 1204 1.39 46.65 6.55
CA ILE A 1204 2.34 45.56 6.29
C ILE A 1204 3.72 46.06 6.70
N SER A 1205 4.48 45.23 7.39
CA SER A 1205 5.80 45.55 7.94
C SER A 1205 6.83 44.48 7.64
N LEU A 1206 8.07 44.90 7.42
CA LEU A 1206 9.24 44.05 7.21
C LEU A 1206 10.19 44.26 8.38
N GLN A 1207 10.56 43.16 9.04
CA GLN A 1207 11.23 43.15 10.34
C GLN A 1207 12.76 43.38 10.21
N ASP A 1208 13.33 44.17 11.12
CA ASP A 1208 14.79 44.25 11.33
C ASP A 1208 15.16 43.44 12.58
N HIS A 1209 15.74 42.26 12.35
CA HIS A 1209 16.28 41.37 13.39
C HIS A 1209 17.81 41.24 13.29
N GLY A 1210 18.48 42.27 12.77
CA GLY A 1210 19.94 42.32 12.68
C GLY A 1210 20.59 41.46 11.59
N ASN A 1211 19.80 40.84 10.68
CA ASN A 1211 20.31 40.03 9.56
C ASN A 1211 20.01 40.62 8.17
N GLN A 1212 20.91 40.41 7.21
CA GLN A 1212 20.73 40.90 5.84
C GLN A 1212 19.61 40.14 5.15
N VAL A 1213 18.58 40.90 4.77
CA VAL A 1213 17.43 40.42 4.03
C VAL A 1213 17.17 41.36 2.84
N TRP A 1214 16.77 40.79 1.71
CA TRP A 1214 16.45 41.50 0.48
C TRP A 1214 15.00 41.19 0.10
N TYR A 1215 14.25 42.22 -0.25
CA TYR A 1215 12.85 42.13 -0.67
C TYR A 1215 12.65 42.76 -2.05
N ARG A 1216 11.89 42.12 -2.93
CA ARG A 1216 11.54 42.66 -4.26
C ARG A 1216 10.17 42.18 -4.71
N ASN A 1217 9.71 42.67 -5.87
CA ASN A 1217 8.41 42.32 -6.44
C ASN A 1217 7.24 42.58 -5.47
N ILE A 1218 7.41 43.53 -4.55
CA ILE A 1218 6.47 43.82 -3.47
C ILE A 1218 5.22 44.47 -4.05
N LYS A 1219 4.09 43.76 -4.02
CA LYS A 1219 2.84 44.20 -4.65
C LYS A 1219 1.62 43.73 -3.87
N ILE A 1220 0.54 44.50 -4.01
CA ILE A 1220 -0.72 44.26 -3.31
C ILE A 1220 -1.92 44.53 -4.22
N LYS A 1221 -2.97 43.74 -4.04
CA LYS A 1221 -4.32 43.96 -4.60
C LYS A 1221 -5.31 44.00 -3.44
N ALA A 1222 -6.11 45.06 -3.33
CA ALA A 1222 -7.25 45.08 -2.40
C ALA A 1222 -8.36 44.14 -2.93
N LEU A 1223 -9.10 43.46 -2.04
CA LEU A 1223 -10.04 42.37 -2.38
C LEU A 1223 -11.52 42.68 -2.16
#